data_AF-A0A9P7ZZK7-F1
#
_entry.id   AF-A0A9P7ZZK7-F1
#
_cell.length_a   1.000
_cell.length_b   1.000
_cell.length_c   1.000
_cell.angle_alpha   90.00
_cell.angle_beta   90.00
_cell.angle_gamma   90.00
#
_symmetry.space_group_name_H-M   'P 1'
#
loop_
_entity.id
_entity.type
_entity.pdbx_description
1 polymer ?
#
loop_
_entity_poly.entity_id
_entity_poly.type
_entity_poly.pdbx_seq_one_letter_code
_entity_poly.pdbx_strand_id
1 'polypeptide(L)'
;MYFGLQTGWISMMSLQSSLLGFAIFKAAKPYLKVPFTPAENIVLQSIAVATGTMPLAAGFVGIIPALQMLTTEDNPSGPIFLTATELILWCLAIAFFGVFIAVPLRRQVIIKEKLPFPSGTATAQMIGVLHNTPLVVQEGTAATEHGQGASGNEIRQRRHRPRDVEDASAGSDITDDGASILHVSPPNARGGLSSTERKNYSSTGTSSVLKPRSQPHQPSPLGQMVPIGSSSSSSNSSSSSTKDSGQQTVTASTAENAEEQGQGRVEIGGEDGEFSLDKSFLQEDNWRINMTALGVSFTLSGLYTVLSYFVPVIASIPVFDWLSGSTIAFGTTWQWFFTPSLSYMGQGIIMGFPTTAAMLLGCIVGWGILSPIATLNEWVTGPVSSSTTGARGWILWISLGVMIAESIVSLFGVVVLSLIAHHRYNVRSARFEERRALLESHASLDADAHTEAYRLHDDEDMDDEDAPIDQLVPLKIWVCGLILSSALCLYLISVVFKDQHMPVYATVLALVLGSLLSILGVRALGSTDLNPVSGIGKVSQFVFAGVVPGGIVANLIAGGIAEAGAQQAGDLMQDLKTGHLMGASPKAQFWGQLIGSVASVFISTGVYKMYSSAYELPGPFFAVPTAKVWLDLARLVNGHSLPDHTVPFIWGFSALFAGLTILTTVYSDVAFLKSRDKHGEPVRRPKWMNWIPSGISFAIGMYNLPNFTLARFVGGLISIGWDWHCRRYAGHPGARLANMGRVFLIIVASGFVLGEGTLSIVNLMLKTWKVHSWTCAGCLEGICVCN
;
A
#
# COMPACT_ATOMS: atom_id res chain seq x y z
N MET A 1 10.94 -8.29 11.41
CA MET A 1 12.32 -8.71 11.08
C MET A 1 12.43 -10.19 10.77
N TYR A 2 12.18 -11.12 11.71
CA TYR A 2 12.15 -12.59 11.52
C TYR A 2 11.67 -13.00 10.12
N PHE A 3 10.44 -12.56 9.81
CA PHE A 3 9.76 -12.82 8.56
C PHE A 3 10.52 -12.34 7.30
N GLY A 4 11.15 -11.16 7.36
CA GLY A 4 11.95 -10.63 6.26
C GLY A 4 13.21 -11.46 6.01
N LEU A 5 13.95 -11.82 7.06
CA LEU A 5 15.17 -12.65 6.94
C LEU A 5 14.90 -14.02 6.31
N GLN A 6 13.70 -14.56 6.51
CA GLN A 6 13.29 -15.84 5.90
C GLN A 6 12.95 -15.71 4.40
N THR A 7 12.37 -14.58 3.97
CA THR A 7 11.54 -14.53 2.75
C THR A 7 11.84 -13.40 1.80
N GLY A 8 12.58 -12.40 2.27
CA GLY A 8 12.88 -11.17 1.55
C GLY A 8 11.79 -10.10 1.59
N TRP A 9 10.62 -10.38 2.17
CA TRP A 9 9.47 -9.46 2.17
C TRP A 9 9.13 -8.95 3.58
N ILE A 10 8.58 -7.73 3.66
CA ILE A 10 8.05 -7.12 4.89
C ILE A 10 6.75 -6.42 4.53
N SER A 11 5.72 -6.58 5.37
CA SER A 11 4.47 -5.84 5.30
C SER A 11 4.50 -4.66 6.26
N MET A 12 3.80 -3.57 5.92
CA MET A 12 3.56 -2.41 6.79
C MET A 12 2.86 -2.78 8.09
N MET A 13 1.92 -3.73 8.03
CA MET A 13 1.10 -4.17 9.17
C MET A 13 0.35 -3.05 9.93
N SER A 14 -0.09 -2.00 9.22
CA SER A 14 -0.82 -0.84 9.78
C SER A 14 -2.12 -1.24 10.47
N LEU A 15 -2.94 -2.04 9.78
CA LEU A 15 -4.22 -2.58 10.25
C LEU A 15 -4.05 -3.36 11.56
N GLN A 16 -3.04 -4.24 11.61
CA GLN A 16 -2.71 -5.06 12.77
C GLN A 16 -2.24 -4.21 13.94
N SER A 17 -1.43 -3.19 13.66
CA SER A 17 -0.92 -2.25 14.66
C SER A 17 -2.05 -1.44 15.30
N SER A 18 -3.01 -0.93 14.51
CA SER A 18 -4.19 -0.22 15.02
C SER A 18 -5.14 -1.11 15.82
N LEU A 19 -5.29 -2.38 15.43
CA LEU A 19 -6.15 -3.35 16.12
C LEU A 19 -5.54 -3.76 17.48
N LEU A 20 -4.24 -4.03 17.50
CA LEU A 20 -3.51 -4.40 18.71
C LEU A 20 -3.35 -3.19 19.66
N GLY A 21 -3.06 -2.01 19.13
CA GLY A 21 -3.02 -0.76 19.89
C GLY A 21 -4.34 -0.48 20.58
N PHE A 22 -5.44 -0.52 19.83
CA PHE A 22 -6.79 -0.40 20.40
C PHE A 22 -7.08 -1.47 21.47
N ALA A 23 -6.69 -2.72 21.26
CA ALA A 23 -6.87 -3.78 22.25
C ALA A 23 -6.15 -3.49 23.58
N ILE A 24 -4.88 -3.08 23.49
CA ILE A 24 -4.04 -2.73 24.65
C ILE A 24 -4.63 -1.53 25.40
N PHE A 25 -4.96 -0.44 24.70
CA PHE A 25 -5.52 0.75 25.34
C PHE A 25 -6.94 0.55 25.88
N LYS A 26 -7.75 -0.32 25.24
CA LYS A 26 -9.08 -0.72 25.75
C LYS A 26 -8.98 -1.58 27.01
N ALA A 27 -8.00 -2.48 27.10
CA ALA A 27 -7.70 -3.22 28.32
C ALA A 27 -7.12 -2.30 29.42
N ALA A 28 -6.31 -1.31 29.04
CA ALA A 28 -5.73 -0.31 29.95
C ALA A 28 -6.73 0.78 30.37
N LYS A 29 -7.95 0.81 29.83
CA LYS A 29 -8.99 1.84 30.11
C LYS A 29 -9.14 2.21 31.61
N PRO A 30 -9.11 1.28 32.60
CA PRO A 30 -9.20 1.64 34.01
C PRO A 30 -8.04 2.52 34.54
N TYR A 31 -6.90 2.53 33.85
CA TYR A 31 -5.68 3.24 34.23
C TYR A 31 -5.46 4.54 33.41
N LEU A 32 -6.25 4.77 32.37
CA LEU A 32 -6.13 5.94 31.50
C LEU A 32 -6.94 7.13 32.05
N LYS A 33 -6.29 8.30 32.15
CA LYS A 33 -6.94 9.55 32.58
C LYS A 33 -7.82 10.19 31.49
N VAL A 34 -7.57 9.84 30.23
CA VAL A 34 -8.28 10.32 29.04
C VAL A 34 -8.70 9.12 28.19
N PRO A 35 -9.86 9.18 27.51
CA PRO A 35 -10.28 8.09 26.62
C PRO A 35 -9.35 8.01 25.41
N PHE A 36 -8.98 6.78 25.01
CA PHE A 36 -8.21 6.56 23.79
C PHE A 36 -9.07 6.83 22.55
N THR A 37 -8.64 7.78 21.72
CA THR A 37 -9.37 8.34 20.57
C THR A 37 -8.96 7.72 19.23
N PRO A 38 -9.76 7.93 18.15
CA PRO A 38 -9.36 7.53 16.79
C PRO A 38 -8.02 8.15 16.37
N ALA A 39 -7.83 9.45 16.66
CA ALA A 39 -6.64 10.19 16.31
C ALA A 39 -5.37 9.66 17.02
N GLU A 40 -5.48 9.30 18.31
CA GLU A 40 -4.38 8.65 19.03
C GLU A 40 -4.09 7.25 18.49
N ASN A 41 -5.10 6.50 18.02
CA ASN A 41 -4.87 5.21 17.37
C ASN A 41 -4.15 5.33 16.03
N ILE A 42 -4.41 6.41 15.28
CA ILE A 42 -3.72 6.72 14.03
C ILE A 42 -2.25 7.10 14.31
N VAL A 43 -1.99 7.95 15.31
CA VAL A 43 -0.61 8.29 15.70
C VAL A 43 0.14 7.06 16.25
N LEU A 44 -0.51 6.19 17.03
CA LEU A 44 0.03 4.91 17.48
C LEU A 44 0.37 4.01 16.28
N GLN A 45 -0.54 3.90 15.32
CA GLN A 45 -0.36 3.11 14.11
C GLN A 45 0.83 3.62 13.28
N SER A 46 1.02 4.94 13.15
CA SER A 46 2.21 5.50 12.48
C SER A 46 3.52 5.19 13.21
N ILE A 47 3.57 5.35 14.54
CA ILE A 47 4.75 4.99 15.34
C ILE A 47 5.09 3.51 15.18
N ALA A 48 4.07 2.64 15.20
CA ALA A 48 4.23 1.20 15.03
C ALA A 48 4.69 0.82 13.62
N VAL A 49 4.13 1.44 12.58
CA VAL A 49 4.53 1.24 11.17
C VAL A 49 5.98 1.65 10.95
N ALA A 50 6.37 2.87 11.33
CA ALA A 50 7.76 3.33 11.24
C ALA A 50 8.75 2.40 11.96
N THR A 51 8.31 1.77 13.05
CA THR A 51 9.10 0.77 13.78
C THR A 51 9.15 -0.59 13.09
N GLY A 52 8.03 -1.04 12.53
CA GLY A 52 7.86 -2.35 11.90
C GLY A 52 8.49 -2.46 10.52
N THR A 53 8.52 -1.38 9.73
CA THR A 53 9.09 -1.34 8.37
C THR A 53 10.57 -0.97 8.33
N MET A 54 11.14 -0.38 9.39
CA MET A 54 12.58 -0.04 9.43
C MET A 54 13.51 -1.25 9.15
N PRO A 55 13.21 -2.50 9.51
CA PRO A 55 13.98 -3.66 9.06
C PRO A 55 14.11 -3.82 7.53
N LEU A 56 13.16 -3.30 6.75
CA LEU A 56 13.25 -3.19 5.29
C LEU A 56 14.04 -1.94 4.90
N ALA A 57 13.59 -0.76 5.36
CA ALA A 57 14.17 0.53 4.97
C ALA A 57 15.66 0.67 5.38
N ALA A 58 16.08 0.07 6.48
CA ALA A 58 17.47 0.03 6.92
C ALA A 58 18.29 -1.13 6.30
N GLY A 59 17.71 -1.89 5.37
CA GLY A 59 18.42 -2.95 4.65
C GLY A 59 18.82 -4.16 5.51
N PHE A 60 18.30 -4.35 6.72
CA PHE A 60 18.61 -5.51 7.58
C PHE A 60 18.20 -6.86 6.96
N VAL A 61 17.34 -6.85 5.94
CA VAL A 61 16.92 -8.02 5.16
C VAL A 61 17.63 -8.11 3.80
N GLY A 62 18.30 -7.05 3.37
CA GLY A 62 18.91 -6.87 2.05
C GLY A 62 20.37 -6.43 2.13
N ILE A 63 20.61 -5.11 2.11
CA ILE A 63 21.94 -4.51 2.06
C ILE A 63 22.88 -4.99 3.18
N ILE A 64 22.44 -5.02 4.44
CA ILE A 64 23.35 -5.33 5.56
C ILE A 64 23.84 -6.80 5.52
N PRO A 65 22.99 -7.82 5.32
CA PRO A 65 23.49 -9.17 5.08
C PRO A 65 24.23 -9.31 3.73
N ALA A 66 23.92 -8.51 2.70
CA ALA A 66 24.66 -8.53 1.43
C ALA A 66 26.14 -8.11 1.64
N LEU A 67 26.39 -7.11 2.47
CA LEU A 67 27.75 -6.68 2.87
C LEU A 67 28.51 -7.78 3.63
N GLN A 68 27.80 -8.64 4.37
CA GLN A 68 28.38 -9.80 5.08
C GLN A 68 28.65 -11.01 4.14
N MET A 69 28.15 -10.96 2.90
CA MET A 69 28.28 -12.00 1.89
C MET A 69 29.31 -11.67 0.80
N LEU A 70 30.04 -10.55 0.92
CA LEU A 70 31.11 -10.15 0.01
C LEU A 70 32.30 -11.11 0.07
N THR A 71 32.84 -11.47 -1.09
CA THR A 71 34.09 -12.22 -1.23
C THR A 71 35.29 -11.28 -1.26
N THR A 72 36.50 -11.84 -1.25
CA THR A 72 37.75 -11.10 -1.52
C THR A 72 37.85 -10.58 -2.96
N GLU A 73 37.02 -11.09 -3.88
CA GLU A 73 36.90 -10.60 -5.26
C GLU A 73 35.96 -9.39 -5.32
N ASP A 74 34.87 -9.41 -4.54
CA ASP A 74 33.94 -8.26 -4.43
C ASP A 74 34.55 -7.06 -3.70
N ASN A 75 35.38 -7.34 -2.68
CA ASN A 75 36.04 -6.35 -1.83
C ASN A 75 37.40 -6.88 -1.34
N PRO A 76 38.54 -6.19 -1.58
CA PRO A 76 39.85 -6.63 -1.10
C PRO A 76 39.93 -6.80 0.43
N SER A 77 39.06 -6.13 1.20
CA SER A 77 38.98 -6.29 2.67
C SER A 77 38.11 -7.48 3.11
N GLY A 78 37.45 -8.17 2.18
CA GLY A 78 36.53 -9.28 2.44
C GLY A 78 35.14 -8.83 2.95
N PRO A 79 34.40 -9.74 3.63
CA PRO A 79 33.09 -9.46 4.22
C PRO A 79 33.10 -8.30 5.22
N ILE A 80 32.07 -7.45 5.18
CA ILE A 80 31.94 -6.29 6.07
C ILE A 80 30.93 -6.61 7.18
N PHE A 81 31.43 -6.74 8.41
CA PHE A 81 30.62 -6.96 9.61
C PHE A 81 30.54 -5.70 10.46
N LEU A 82 29.42 -4.97 10.35
CA LEU A 82 29.19 -3.76 11.15
C LEU A 82 28.92 -4.10 12.63
N THR A 83 29.55 -3.35 13.53
CA THR A 83 29.30 -3.38 14.97
C THR A 83 27.89 -2.87 15.31
N ALA A 84 27.41 -3.12 16.53
CA ALA A 84 26.11 -2.61 16.96
C ALA A 84 26.04 -1.06 16.90
N THR A 85 27.14 -0.37 17.19
CA THR A 85 27.24 1.09 17.08
C THR A 85 27.17 1.53 15.62
N GLU A 86 27.92 0.91 14.70
CA GLU A 86 27.88 1.25 13.28
C GLU A 86 26.51 0.97 12.65
N LEU A 87 25.81 -0.08 13.08
CA LEU A 87 24.42 -0.34 12.65
C LEU A 87 23.43 0.71 13.19
N ILE A 88 23.59 1.16 14.43
CA ILE A 88 22.82 2.29 14.98
C ILE A 88 23.07 3.56 14.16
N LEU A 89 24.33 3.87 13.86
CA LEU A 89 24.70 5.05 13.05
C LEU A 89 24.20 4.95 11.60
N TRP A 90 24.28 3.76 10.98
CA TRP A 90 23.71 3.48 9.66
C TRP A 90 22.20 3.71 9.64
N CYS A 91 21.46 3.12 10.58
CA CYS A 91 20.01 3.33 10.67
C CYS A 91 19.69 4.82 10.88
N LEU A 92 20.40 5.49 11.78
CA LEU A 92 20.21 6.92 12.07
C LEU A 92 20.51 7.81 10.86
N ALA A 93 21.46 7.41 10.00
CA ALA A 93 21.79 8.12 8.76
C ALA A 93 20.62 8.16 7.78
N ILE A 94 19.82 7.11 7.71
CA ILE A 94 18.76 6.94 6.70
C ILE A 94 17.35 7.08 7.25
N ALA A 95 17.13 7.04 8.57
CA ALA A 95 15.82 6.99 9.23
C ALA A 95 14.90 8.22 9.07
N PHE A 96 15.40 9.34 8.56
CA PHE A 96 14.64 10.62 8.56
C PHE A 96 14.41 11.23 7.18
N PHE A 97 15.33 11.03 6.25
CA PHE A 97 15.34 11.77 4.99
C PHE A 97 14.06 11.55 4.16
N GLY A 98 13.58 10.30 4.07
CA GLY A 98 12.34 9.98 3.36
C GLY A 98 11.09 10.58 4.03
N VAL A 99 11.06 10.64 5.36
CA VAL A 99 9.98 11.27 6.15
C VAL A 99 9.83 12.76 5.77
N PHE A 100 10.94 13.48 5.61
CA PHE A 100 10.91 14.88 5.17
C PHE A 100 10.52 15.06 3.71
N ILE A 101 10.95 14.16 2.81
CA ILE A 101 10.52 14.19 1.40
C ILE A 101 9.01 13.97 1.26
N ALA A 102 8.39 13.17 2.14
CA ALA A 102 6.96 12.88 2.10
C ALA A 102 6.06 14.13 2.32
N VAL A 103 6.52 15.11 3.10
CA VAL A 103 5.71 16.30 3.50
C VAL A 103 5.08 17.05 2.30
N PRO A 104 5.83 17.53 1.29
CA PRO A 104 5.24 18.19 0.12
C PRO A 104 4.39 17.26 -0.75
N LEU A 105 4.65 15.95 -0.74
CA LEU A 105 3.91 14.99 -1.56
C LEU A 105 2.44 14.87 -1.14
N ARG A 106 2.14 15.00 0.17
CA ARG A 106 0.77 14.90 0.70
C ARG A 106 -0.22 15.77 -0.07
N ARG A 107 0.06 17.06 -0.26
CA ARG A 107 -0.86 17.98 -0.95
C ARG A 107 -1.10 17.54 -2.39
N GLN A 108 -0.07 17.03 -3.07
CA GLN A 108 -0.20 16.57 -4.45
C GLN A 108 -0.99 15.26 -4.54
N VAL A 109 -0.65 14.25 -3.74
CA VAL A 109 -1.14 12.87 -3.92
C VAL A 109 -2.41 12.53 -3.14
N ILE A 110 -2.66 13.19 -2.00
CA ILE A 110 -3.84 12.93 -1.15
C ILE A 110 -4.93 13.98 -1.39
N ILE A 111 -4.57 15.27 -1.48
CA ILE A 111 -5.55 16.36 -1.66
C ILE A 111 -5.89 16.55 -3.14
N LYS A 112 -4.90 16.91 -3.98
CA LYS A 112 -5.15 17.23 -5.40
C LYS A 112 -5.48 16.04 -6.28
N GLU A 113 -4.69 14.97 -6.20
CA GLU A 113 -4.87 13.78 -7.04
C GLU A 113 -5.80 12.73 -6.42
N LYS A 114 -6.20 12.91 -5.16
CA LYS A 114 -7.16 12.08 -4.42
C LYS A 114 -6.89 10.57 -4.53
N LEU A 115 -5.61 10.18 -4.60
CA LEU A 115 -5.23 8.78 -4.84
C LEU A 115 -5.83 7.85 -3.76
N PRO A 116 -6.23 6.62 -4.13
CA PRO A 116 -7.02 5.77 -3.24
C PRO A 116 -6.25 5.26 -2.02
N PHE A 117 -4.93 4.98 -2.13
CA PHE A 117 -4.09 4.40 -1.06
C PHE A 117 -4.82 3.24 -0.32
N PRO A 118 -5.02 2.08 -0.98
CA PRO A 118 -5.98 1.06 -0.51
C PRO A 118 -5.73 0.53 0.91
N SER A 119 -4.49 0.25 1.31
CA SER A 119 -4.13 -0.18 2.68
C SER A 119 -4.40 0.90 3.71
N GLY A 120 -4.08 2.16 3.41
CA GLY A 120 -4.39 3.31 4.27
C GLY A 120 -5.89 3.51 4.44
N THR A 121 -6.66 3.34 3.36
CA THR A 121 -8.13 3.39 3.36
C THR A 121 -8.75 2.23 4.14
N ALA A 122 -8.27 1.00 3.98
CA ALA A 122 -8.71 -0.15 4.77
C ALA A 122 -8.34 -0.01 6.26
N THR A 123 -7.20 0.61 6.57
CA THR A 123 -6.79 0.94 7.95
C THR A 123 -7.73 1.99 8.55
N ALA A 124 -8.11 3.03 7.80
CA ALA A 124 -9.08 4.04 8.23
C ALA A 124 -10.45 3.41 8.52
N GLN A 125 -10.97 2.58 7.60
CA GLN A 125 -12.22 1.84 7.79
C GLN A 125 -12.21 1.00 9.09
N MET A 126 -11.11 0.29 9.37
CA MET A 126 -10.96 -0.46 10.61
C MET A 126 -10.94 0.44 11.85
N ILE A 127 -10.19 1.55 11.83
CA ILE A 127 -10.13 2.48 12.97
C ILE A 127 -11.52 3.10 13.23
N GLY A 128 -12.26 3.45 12.17
CA GLY A 128 -13.65 3.91 12.26
C GLY A 128 -14.58 2.86 12.87
N VAL A 129 -14.45 1.59 12.46
CA VAL A 129 -15.20 0.46 13.07
C VAL A 129 -14.82 0.24 14.54
N LEU A 130 -13.54 0.33 14.90
CA LEU A 130 -13.07 0.11 16.28
C LEU A 130 -13.55 1.21 17.25
N HIS A 131 -13.61 2.46 16.78
CA HIS A 131 -13.97 3.64 17.58
C HIS A 131 -15.39 4.16 17.33
N ASN A 132 -16.23 3.45 16.56
CA ASN A 132 -17.56 3.90 16.14
C ASN A 132 -17.58 5.30 15.52
N THR A 133 -16.56 5.64 14.75
CA THR A 133 -16.38 6.95 14.12
C THR A 133 -16.56 6.80 12.60
N PRO A 134 -17.46 7.57 11.95
CA PRO A 134 -17.59 7.53 10.50
C PRO A 134 -16.31 8.04 9.83
N LEU A 135 -16.02 7.57 8.62
CA LEU A 135 -15.04 8.22 7.77
C LEU A 135 -15.52 9.63 7.43
N VAL A 136 -14.58 10.55 7.24
CA VAL A 136 -14.85 11.81 6.53
C VAL A 136 -15.10 11.45 5.07
N VAL A 137 -16.39 11.28 4.72
CA VAL A 137 -16.81 10.98 3.35
C VAL A 137 -16.54 12.22 2.50
N GLN A 138 -15.83 12.03 1.39
CA GLN A 138 -15.71 13.06 0.37
C GLN A 138 -17.05 13.09 -0.38
N GLU A 139 -17.92 14.00 0.03
CA GLU A 139 -19.26 14.19 -0.54
C GLU A 139 -19.18 14.79 -1.95
N GLY A 140 -19.03 13.92 -2.95
CA GLY A 140 -19.40 14.23 -4.33
C GLY A 140 -20.91 14.22 -4.50
N THR A 141 -21.63 15.08 -3.78
CA THR A 141 -23.09 15.06 -3.69
C THR A 141 -23.71 15.88 -4.83
N ALA A 142 -24.21 15.20 -5.87
CA ALA A 142 -25.16 15.81 -6.79
C ALA A 142 -26.47 16.11 -6.03
N ALA A 143 -26.57 17.32 -5.48
CA ALA A 143 -27.68 17.73 -4.63
C ALA A 143 -29.01 17.71 -5.41
N THR A 144 -29.92 16.84 -4.98
CA THR A 144 -31.32 16.86 -5.46
C THR A 144 -32.10 17.91 -4.67
N GLU A 145 -31.80 19.19 -4.92
CA GLU A 145 -32.59 20.32 -4.42
C GLU A 145 -33.52 20.86 -5.51
N HIS A 146 -34.76 20.37 -5.51
CA HIS A 146 -35.89 21.15 -6.01
C HIS A 146 -36.74 21.59 -4.83
N GLY A 147 -36.56 22.86 -4.45
CA GLY A 147 -37.30 23.50 -3.39
C GLY A 147 -38.81 23.58 -3.68
N GLN A 148 -39.59 23.60 -2.60
CA GLN A 148 -41.04 23.73 -2.65
C GLN A 148 -41.43 25.15 -3.10
N GLY A 149 -42.09 25.26 -4.26
CA GLY A 149 -42.85 26.43 -4.68
C GLY A 149 -44.35 26.16 -4.51
N ALA A 150 -45.03 26.94 -3.68
CA ALA A 150 -46.46 26.73 -3.39
C ALA A 150 -47.38 27.36 -4.44
N SER A 151 -48.48 26.68 -4.80
CA SER A 151 -49.87 27.21 -4.80
C SER A 151 -50.86 26.32 -5.57
N GLY A 152 -52.08 26.19 -5.04
CA GLY A 152 -53.30 26.17 -5.87
C GLY A 152 -53.84 24.82 -6.37
N ASN A 153 -54.85 24.28 -5.66
CA ASN A 153 -55.80 23.34 -6.25
C ASN A 153 -56.64 24.02 -7.34
N GLU A 154 -56.78 23.42 -8.52
CA GLU A 154 -58.03 23.49 -9.30
C GLU A 154 -58.39 22.13 -9.93
N ILE A 155 -59.67 21.98 -10.27
CA ILE A 155 -60.39 20.73 -10.49
C ILE A 155 -60.69 20.55 -12.00
N ARG A 156 -61.06 19.32 -12.41
CA ARG A 156 -61.70 18.94 -13.71
C ARG A 156 -60.71 18.84 -14.91
N GLN A 157 -60.92 17.99 -15.94
CA GLN A 157 -62.05 17.10 -16.27
C GLN A 157 -61.58 15.92 -17.18
N ARG A 158 -62.19 14.73 -17.07
CA ARG A 158 -62.04 13.63 -18.04
C ARG A 158 -62.79 13.93 -19.36
N ARG A 159 -62.26 13.45 -20.51
CA ARG A 159 -62.91 12.92 -21.75
C ARG A 159 -61.83 12.79 -22.85
N HIS A 160 -61.84 11.90 -23.84
CA HIS A 160 -62.64 10.70 -24.18
C HIS A 160 -61.71 9.73 -24.99
N ARG A 161 -62.01 8.42 -25.02
CA ARG A 161 -61.49 7.46 -26.03
C ARG A 161 -62.59 7.22 -27.08
N PRO A 162 -62.28 6.91 -28.35
CA PRO A 162 -62.20 5.51 -28.84
C PRO A 162 -60.90 5.25 -29.67
N ARG A 163 -60.36 4.03 -29.89
CA ARG A 163 -60.93 2.79 -30.49
C ARG A 163 -61.32 3.02 -31.97
N ASP A 164 -60.94 2.23 -32.97
CA ASP A 164 -60.66 0.78 -33.10
C ASP A 164 -59.52 0.52 -34.16
N VAL A 165 -58.79 -0.63 -34.21
CA VAL A 165 -58.92 -1.79 -35.17
C VAL A 165 -58.63 -1.43 -36.66
N GLU A 166 -57.85 -2.15 -37.49
CA GLU A 166 -57.51 -3.60 -37.55
C GLU A 166 -56.03 -3.95 -37.96
N ASP A 167 -55.82 -5.24 -38.29
CA ASP A 167 -54.66 -6.11 -38.57
C ASP A 167 -53.80 -5.97 -39.87
N ALA A 168 -52.73 -6.78 -39.89
CA ALA A 168 -52.20 -7.62 -41.00
C ALA A 168 -51.19 -7.12 -42.08
N SER A 169 -50.00 -7.76 -42.01
CA SER A 169 -49.26 -8.47 -43.08
C SER A 169 -48.56 -7.74 -44.25
N ALA A 170 -47.22 -7.93 -44.27
CA ALA A 170 -46.37 -8.47 -45.36
C ALA A 170 -46.21 -7.76 -46.73
N GLY A 171 -44.98 -7.77 -47.26
CA GLY A 171 -44.73 -7.75 -48.72
C GLY A 171 -43.49 -7.00 -49.22
N SER A 172 -42.40 -7.73 -49.46
CA SER A 172 -41.41 -7.60 -50.58
C SER A 172 -40.93 -6.22 -51.10
N ASP A 173 -39.62 -6.00 -50.99
CA ASP A 173 -38.61 -5.76 -52.05
C ASP A 173 -38.91 -4.98 -53.38
N ILE A 174 -37.79 -4.44 -53.93
CA ILE A 174 -37.44 -4.22 -55.37
C ILE A 174 -37.32 -2.74 -55.85
N THR A 175 -36.08 -2.36 -56.27
CA THR A 175 -35.64 -1.27 -57.21
C THR A 175 -35.88 0.21 -56.85
N ASP A 176 -35.16 1.20 -57.43
CA ASP A 176 -33.78 1.36 -57.98
C ASP A 176 -33.54 2.86 -58.28
N ASP A 177 -32.28 3.28 -58.47
CA ASP A 177 -31.74 4.49 -59.15
C ASP A 177 -32.34 5.92 -59.00
N GLY A 178 -31.47 6.95 -59.00
CA GLY A 178 -31.87 8.33 -59.38
C GLY A 178 -31.11 9.52 -58.75
N ALA A 179 -30.06 10.03 -59.41
CA ALA A 179 -29.18 11.11 -58.94
C ALA A 179 -29.76 12.55 -58.86
N SER A 180 -29.19 13.40 -58.00
CA SER A 180 -29.17 14.89 -58.16
C SER A 180 -28.02 15.59 -57.38
N ILE A 181 -27.01 15.96 -58.17
CA ILE A 181 -26.00 17.03 -58.13
C ILE A 181 -26.29 18.29 -57.26
N LEU A 182 -25.29 18.74 -56.48
CA LEU A 182 -24.77 20.13 -56.49
C LEU A 182 -23.45 20.29 -55.68
N HIS A 183 -22.47 21.02 -56.24
CA HIS A 183 -21.11 21.15 -55.71
C HIS A 183 -20.50 22.50 -56.15
N VAL A 184 -20.07 23.36 -55.23
CA VAL A 184 -19.17 24.53 -55.50
C VAL A 184 -18.26 24.76 -54.28
N SER A 185 -17.01 25.18 -54.51
CA SER A 185 -15.90 25.24 -53.54
C SER A 185 -15.37 26.71 -53.39
N PRO A 186 -14.25 26.99 -52.66
CA PRO A 186 -13.99 28.31 -52.05
C PRO A 186 -13.09 29.25 -52.89
N PRO A 187 -12.84 30.49 -52.44
CA PRO A 187 -11.80 31.36 -52.97
C PRO A 187 -10.50 31.37 -52.12
N ASN A 188 -9.38 31.66 -52.77
CA ASN A 188 -8.08 31.92 -52.13
C ASN A 188 -7.27 32.93 -52.99
N ALA A 189 -6.28 33.59 -52.36
CA ALA A 189 -5.10 34.24 -52.97
C ALA A 189 -5.09 35.75 -53.41
N ARG A 190 -4.13 36.49 -52.81
CA ARG A 190 -3.06 37.36 -53.39
C ARG A 190 -3.10 38.91 -53.31
N GLY A 191 -1.95 39.45 -52.85
CA GLY A 191 -1.45 40.84 -53.02
C GLY A 191 -1.59 41.72 -51.77
N GLY A 192 -0.60 42.50 -51.29
CA GLY A 192 0.83 42.63 -51.66
C GLY A 192 1.49 43.89 -51.03
N LEU A 193 2.81 43.85 -50.82
CA LEU A 193 3.76 44.99 -50.61
C LEU A 193 3.78 45.82 -49.30
N SER A 194 5.02 45.92 -48.79
CA SER A 194 5.70 47.09 -48.19
C SER A 194 5.71 47.32 -46.66
N SER A 195 6.84 47.91 -46.26
CA SER A 195 7.36 48.32 -44.95
C SER A 195 6.40 49.20 -44.12
N THR A 196 6.60 49.43 -42.82
CA THR A 196 7.64 50.36 -42.29
C THR A 196 7.66 50.39 -40.74
N GLU A 197 8.81 50.81 -40.17
CA GLU A 197 9.02 51.38 -38.82
C GLU A 197 8.90 50.57 -37.51
N ARG A 198 10.11 50.25 -37.02
CA ARG A 198 10.56 50.17 -35.62
C ARG A 198 10.10 51.38 -34.77
N LYS A 199 9.65 51.15 -33.52
CA LYS A 199 9.81 52.10 -32.40
C LYS A 199 9.85 51.38 -31.04
N ASN A 200 11.04 51.37 -30.42
CA ASN A 200 11.18 51.17 -28.98
C ASN A 200 10.87 52.49 -28.28
N TYR A 201 10.33 52.46 -27.05
CA TYR A 201 10.78 53.38 -26.00
C TYR A 201 10.59 52.76 -24.61
N SER A 202 11.59 52.99 -23.75
CA SER A 202 11.64 52.64 -22.34
C SER A 202 11.96 53.89 -21.52
N SER A 203 11.36 54.03 -20.33
CA SER A 203 11.78 54.89 -19.19
C SER A 203 10.64 54.91 -18.16
N THR A 204 10.72 54.39 -16.92
CA THR A 204 11.54 54.71 -15.72
C THR A 204 11.13 55.94 -14.90
N GLY A 205 10.89 55.74 -13.60
CA GLY A 205 10.72 56.76 -12.54
C GLY A 205 9.27 56.94 -12.05
N THR A 206 8.95 57.17 -10.76
CA THR A 206 9.82 57.25 -9.56
C THR A 206 9.02 57.05 -8.25
N SER A 207 9.74 56.82 -7.15
CA SER A 207 9.31 56.51 -5.77
C SER A 207 8.34 57.46 -5.04
N SER A 208 7.46 56.89 -4.19
CA SER A 208 7.15 57.32 -2.80
C SER A 208 6.53 56.11 -2.07
N VAL A 209 7.03 55.55 -0.96
CA VAL A 209 7.34 56.06 0.39
C VAL A 209 6.12 56.63 1.12
N LEU A 210 5.43 55.78 1.89
CA LEU A 210 4.77 56.12 3.16
C LEU A 210 4.60 54.84 4.02
N LYS A 211 4.88 54.95 5.33
CA LYS A 211 4.84 53.89 6.36
C LYS A 211 4.70 54.58 7.75
N PRO A 212 4.50 53.88 8.89
CA PRO A 212 3.19 53.48 9.43
C PRO A 212 2.90 54.02 10.85
N ARG A 213 1.67 53.82 11.36
CA ARG A 213 1.22 53.86 12.79
C ARG A 213 -0.27 53.50 12.83
N SER A 214 -0.94 52.95 13.86
CA SER A 214 -0.64 52.37 15.20
C SER A 214 -1.95 51.68 15.67
N GLN A 215 -2.06 50.75 16.65
CA GLN A 215 -1.17 50.11 17.63
C GLN A 215 -1.73 48.68 17.97
N PRO A 216 -1.17 47.86 18.90
CA PRO A 216 -1.43 46.40 18.95
C PRO A 216 -2.57 45.95 19.89
N HIS A 217 -3.14 44.77 19.61
CA HIS A 217 -3.79 43.94 20.64
C HIS A 217 -2.82 42.86 21.16
N GLN A 218 -2.72 42.77 22.48
CA GLN A 218 -1.93 41.76 23.21
C GLN A 218 -2.63 40.39 23.24
N PRO A 219 -1.88 39.29 23.47
CA PRO A 219 -2.43 37.95 23.53
C PRO A 219 -3.12 37.64 24.87
N SER A 220 -4.22 36.89 24.83
CA SER A 220 -4.87 36.32 26.01
C SER A 220 -4.46 34.84 26.21
N PRO A 221 -4.46 34.31 27.45
CA PRO A 221 -3.61 33.17 27.82
C PRO A 221 -4.35 31.82 27.87
N LEU A 222 -3.58 30.75 28.13
CA LEU A 222 -4.11 29.43 28.48
C LEU A 222 -5.12 29.49 29.64
N GLY A 223 -6.26 28.83 29.42
CA GLY A 223 -7.01 27.99 30.36
C GLY A 223 -7.27 28.47 31.80
N GLN A 224 -8.55 28.64 32.15
CA GLN A 224 -9.05 28.29 33.48
C GLN A 224 -10.54 27.90 33.45
N MET A 225 -10.88 26.94 34.34
CA MET A 225 -12.23 26.41 34.58
C MET A 225 -13.06 27.35 35.47
N VAL A 226 -14.40 27.35 35.30
CA VAL A 226 -15.38 27.63 36.37
C VAL A 226 -16.69 26.84 36.08
N PRO A 227 -17.65 26.66 37.01
CA PRO A 227 -17.93 25.32 37.53
C PRO A 227 -19.38 24.83 37.33
N ILE A 228 -19.59 23.51 37.42
CA ILE A 228 -20.94 22.93 37.52
C ILE A 228 -21.39 22.92 38.98
N GLY A 229 -22.54 23.55 39.25
CA GLY A 229 -23.17 23.60 40.56
C GLY A 229 -23.85 22.29 40.96
N SER A 230 -23.81 22.00 42.26
CA SER A 230 -24.32 20.78 42.91
C SER A 230 -25.80 20.85 43.31
N SER A 231 -26.53 19.74 43.21
CA SER A 231 -27.41 19.25 44.30
C SER A 231 -27.92 17.81 44.05
N SER A 232 -28.19 17.08 45.12
CA SER A 232 -28.45 15.63 45.19
C SER A 232 -29.90 15.26 45.51
N SER A 233 -30.34 14.02 45.15
CA SER A 233 -31.26 13.09 45.88
C SER A 233 -32.64 13.61 46.40
N SER A 234 -33.79 12.90 46.39
CA SER A 234 -34.09 11.45 46.32
C SER A 234 -35.61 11.13 46.22
N SER A 235 -35.94 9.90 45.74
CA SER A 235 -37.01 8.97 46.19
C SER A 235 -38.54 9.28 46.14
N ASN A 236 -39.23 8.51 45.28
CA ASN A 236 -40.42 7.64 45.50
C ASN A 236 -41.84 8.12 45.97
N SER A 237 -42.83 7.60 45.21
CA SER A 237 -44.07 6.87 45.61
C SER A 237 -45.48 7.51 45.59
N SER A 238 -46.30 6.99 44.64
CA SER A 238 -47.70 6.50 44.72
C SER A 238 -48.94 7.35 45.13
N SER A 239 -49.89 7.36 44.17
CA SER A 239 -51.34 7.01 44.26
C SER A 239 -52.48 8.02 44.62
N SER A 240 -53.38 8.15 43.63
CA SER A 240 -54.86 8.00 43.67
C SER A 240 -55.83 9.21 43.86
N SER A 241 -56.76 9.32 42.88
CA SER A 241 -58.19 9.77 42.97
C SER A 241 -58.49 11.25 43.30
N THR A 242 -59.54 11.93 42.79
CA THR A 242 -60.65 11.61 41.84
C THR A 242 -61.36 12.91 41.37
N LYS A 243 -61.91 12.93 40.14
CA LYS A 243 -63.12 13.70 39.67
C LYS A 243 -63.12 15.25 39.79
N ASP A 244 -63.92 16.04 39.06
CA ASP A 244 -64.67 15.97 37.78
C ASP A 244 -65.07 17.44 37.46
N SER A 245 -65.25 17.95 36.23
CA SER A 245 -64.88 17.53 34.87
C SER A 245 -65.11 18.72 33.90
N GLY A 246 -64.46 18.80 32.73
CA GLY A 246 -64.67 19.91 31.78
C GLY A 246 -63.82 19.88 30.50
N GLN A 247 -64.48 19.62 29.35
CA GLN A 247 -64.03 19.80 27.95
C GLN A 247 -62.88 18.91 27.37
N GLN A 248 -63.29 17.86 26.64
CA GLN A 248 -62.78 17.33 25.35
C GLN A 248 -61.26 17.52 25.05
N THR A 249 -60.36 16.53 25.12
CA THR A 249 -60.31 15.15 24.53
C THR A 249 -60.39 15.20 23.00
N VAL A 250 -59.36 14.81 22.23
CA VAL A 250 -58.82 13.44 22.08
C VAL A 250 -57.32 13.29 22.40
N THR A 251 -56.96 12.10 22.89
CA THR A 251 -55.68 11.68 23.47
C THR A 251 -54.58 11.28 22.48
N ALA A 252 -53.33 11.38 22.92
CA ALA A 252 -52.18 10.75 22.28
C ALA A 252 -52.26 9.21 22.29
N SER A 253 -51.87 8.59 21.18
CA SER A 253 -51.44 7.19 21.10
C SER A 253 -50.48 7.02 19.92
N THR A 254 -49.62 5.99 19.97
CA THR A 254 -48.73 5.56 18.88
C THR A 254 -47.82 6.65 18.29
N ALA A 255 -46.74 6.94 19.02
CA ALA A 255 -45.44 7.24 18.41
C ALA A 255 -44.77 5.92 17.95
N GLU A 256 -45.52 5.15 17.15
CA GLU A 256 -45.09 3.94 16.45
C GLU A 256 -45.49 4.13 14.98
N ASN A 257 -44.62 3.73 14.05
CA ASN A 257 -44.85 3.71 12.59
C ASN A 257 -44.90 5.08 11.88
N ALA A 258 -43.76 5.78 11.84
CA ALA A 258 -43.48 6.82 10.82
C ALA A 258 -41.98 6.97 10.48
N GLU A 259 -41.16 5.94 10.69
CA GLU A 259 -39.77 5.87 10.18
C GLU A 259 -39.62 4.71 9.16
N GLU A 260 -40.40 4.78 8.08
CA GLU A 260 -40.14 3.99 6.88
C GLU A 260 -40.07 4.91 5.65
N GLN A 261 -39.21 4.54 4.69
CA GLN A 261 -39.00 5.19 3.39
C GLN A 261 -38.15 6.47 3.40
N GLY A 262 -36.88 6.30 3.77
CA GLY A 262 -35.79 7.25 3.55
C GLY A 262 -34.46 6.55 3.24
N GLN A 263 -34.47 5.52 2.38
CA GLN A 263 -33.28 4.68 2.09
C GLN A 263 -32.21 5.42 1.27
N GLY A 264 -31.35 6.17 1.95
CA GLY A 264 -30.14 6.77 1.39
C GLY A 264 -29.08 5.71 1.07
N ARG A 265 -29.11 5.20 -0.17
CA ARG A 265 -28.12 4.26 -0.72
C ARG A 265 -26.88 5.04 -1.19
N VAL A 266 -25.74 4.82 -0.55
CA VAL A 266 -24.44 5.42 -0.94
C VAL A 266 -23.60 4.37 -1.65
N GLU A 267 -23.29 4.61 -2.92
CA GLU A 267 -22.38 3.77 -3.71
C GLU A 267 -21.05 4.51 -3.90
N ILE A 268 -19.95 3.89 -3.46
CA ILE A 268 -18.59 4.39 -3.68
C ILE A 268 -17.87 3.41 -4.60
N GLY A 269 -17.47 3.90 -5.78
CA GLY A 269 -16.89 3.08 -6.84
C GLY A 269 -15.48 2.57 -6.53
N GLY A 270 -15.37 1.27 -6.23
CA GLY A 270 -14.16 0.47 -6.38
C GLY A 270 -14.38 -0.66 -7.40
N GLU A 271 -13.32 -1.20 -8.01
CA GLU A 271 -13.47 -2.13 -9.16
C GLU A 271 -14.24 -3.44 -8.84
N ASP A 272 -14.29 -3.86 -7.58
CA ASP A 272 -15.09 -4.99 -7.10
C ASP A 272 -16.44 -4.50 -6.53
N GLY A 273 -17.43 -4.32 -7.40
CA GLY A 273 -18.77 -3.92 -6.97
C GLY A 273 -19.54 -5.05 -6.29
N GLU A 274 -19.45 -5.11 -4.97
CA GLU A 274 -20.58 -5.15 -4.02
C GLU A 274 -20.08 -4.91 -2.59
N PHE A 275 -20.10 -3.65 -2.15
CA PHE A 275 -19.89 -3.27 -0.75
C PHE A 275 -20.90 -2.22 -0.28
N SER A 276 -22.18 -2.57 -0.40
CA SER A 276 -23.25 -1.90 0.33
C SER A 276 -23.19 -2.33 1.80
N LEU A 277 -22.49 -1.57 2.63
CA LEU A 277 -22.62 -1.70 4.09
C LEU A 277 -24.00 -1.19 4.50
N ASP A 278 -24.90 -2.12 4.79
CA ASP A 278 -26.15 -1.79 5.46
C ASP A 278 -25.83 -1.26 6.87
N LYS A 279 -26.34 -0.06 7.20
CA LYS A 279 -25.93 0.69 8.41
C LYS A 279 -26.48 0.10 9.72
N SER A 280 -27.32 -0.93 9.65
CA SER A 280 -28.10 -1.44 10.77
C SER A 280 -27.82 -2.91 11.13
N PHE A 281 -26.65 -3.22 11.70
CA PHE A 281 -26.49 -4.39 12.57
C PHE A 281 -25.40 -4.22 13.65
N LEU A 282 -25.85 -3.90 14.87
CA LEU A 282 -25.15 -3.80 16.17
C LEU A 282 -23.60 -3.95 16.19
N GLN A 283 -22.94 -2.81 16.39
CA GLN A 283 -21.50 -2.61 16.26
C GLN A 283 -20.63 -3.19 17.40
N GLU A 284 -21.22 -3.55 18.56
CA GLU A 284 -20.46 -4.10 19.71
C GLU A 284 -20.12 -5.60 19.60
N ASP A 285 -20.92 -6.39 18.89
CA ASP A 285 -20.74 -7.86 18.79
C ASP A 285 -19.50 -8.24 17.96
N ASN A 286 -19.25 -7.51 16.86
CA ASN A 286 -18.18 -7.80 15.91
C ASN A 286 -16.77 -7.61 16.51
N TRP A 287 -16.60 -6.68 17.46
CA TRP A 287 -15.33 -6.48 18.18
C TRP A 287 -14.90 -7.75 18.92
N ARG A 288 -15.82 -8.41 19.64
CA ARG A 288 -15.50 -9.60 20.43
C ARG A 288 -15.07 -10.75 19.54
N ILE A 289 -15.75 -10.93 18.41
CA ILE A 289 -15.42 -11.93 17.38
C ILE A 289 -14.02 -11.65 16.82
N ASN A 290 -13.75 -10.42 16.38
CA ASN A 290 -12.45 -10.03 15.84
C ASN A 290 -11.30 -10.26 16.83
N MET A 291 -11.44 -9.82 18.07
CA MET A 291 -10.39 -9.97 19.07
C MET A 291 -10.21 -11.43 19.53
N THR A 292 -11.29 -12.22 19.58
CA THR A 292 -11.20 -13.67 19.84
C THR A 292 -10.52 -14.40 18.68
N ALA A 293 -10.87 -14.08 17.44
CA ALA A 293 -10.24 -14.67 16.25
C ALA A 293 -8.74 -14.35 16.19
N LEU A 294 -8.35 -13.10 16.46
CA LEU A 294 -6.96 -12.67 16.58
C LEU A 294 -6.23 -13.44 17.70
N GLY A 295 -6.81 -13.50 18.90
CA GLY A 295 -6.20 -14.17 20.06
C GLY A 295 -6.05 -15.68 19.89
N VAL A 296 -7.04 -16.35 19.30
CA VAL A 296 -7.00 -17.79 19.02
C VAL A 296 -5.97 -18.11 17.93
N SER A 297 -5.95 -17.36 16.83
CA SER A 297 -4.96 -17.57 15.75
C SER A 297 -3.54 -17.24 16.20
N PHE A 298 -3.35 -16.17 16.99
CA PHE A 298 -2.09 -15.86 17.68
C PHE A 298 -1.62 -17.00 18.57
N THR A 299 -2.49 -17.51 19.43
CA THR A 299 -2.15 -18.57 20.39
C THR A 299 -1.83 -19.87 19.67
N LEU A 300 -2.63 -20.27 18.67
CA LEU A 300 -2.42 -21.48 17.88
C LEU A 300 -1.07 -21.43 17.15
N SER A 301 -0.77 -20.32 16.48
CA SER A 301 0.50 -20.16 15.76
C SER A 301 1.70 -20.07 16.70
N GLY A 302 1.59 -19.31 17.80
CA GLY A 302 2.65 -19.18 18.78
C GLY A 302 2.99 -20.51 19.46
N LEU A 303 1.97 -21.30 19.85
CA LEU A 303 2.18 -22.64 20.41
C LEU A 303 2.79 -23.61 19.38
N TYR A 304 2.33 -23.57 18.13
CA TYR A 304 2.94 -24.36 17.06
C TYR A 304 4.44 -23.99 16.86
N THR A 305 4.78 -22.70 16.88
CA THR A 305 6.17 -22.22 16.77
C THR A 305 7.06 -22.70 17.91
N VAL A 306 6.58 -22.71 19.15
CA VAL A 306 7.36 -23.25 20.28
C VAL A 306 7.45 -24.78 20.21
N LEU A 307 6.36 -25.47 19.86
CA LEU A 307 6.35 -26.93 19.72
C LEU A 307 7.32 -27.40 18.63
N SER A 308 7.42 -26.66 17.51
CA SER A 308 8.31 -27.01 16.41
C SER A 308 9.81 -26.80 16.71
N TYR A 309 10.15 -26.04 17.75
CA TYR A 309 11.51 -26.00 18.30
C TYR A 309 11.90 -27.33 18.98
N PHE A 310 10.96 -27.90 19.74
CA PHE A 310 11.18 -29.14 20.49
C PHE A 310 10.99 -30.41 19.64
N VAL A 311 10.21 -30.34 18.56
CA VAL A 311 9.94 -31.45 17.64
C VAL A 311 10.18 -30.99 16.19
N PRO A 312 11.44 -30.83 15.74
CA PRO A 312 11.77 -30.13 14.49
C PRO A 312 11.17 -30.75 13.20
N VAL A 313 10.85 -32.05 13.22
CA VAL A 313 10.21 -32.73 12.08
C VAL A 313 8.84 -32.12 11.73
N ILE A 314 8.10 -31.53 12.68
CA ILE A 314 6.79 -30.90 12.36
C ILE A 314 6.94 -29.57 11.60
N ALA A 315 8.14 -28.99 11.54
CA ALA A 315 8.44 -27.81 10.73
C ALA A 315 8.86 -28.17 9.29
N SER A 316 9.22 -29.44 9.03
CA SER A 316 9.91 -29.84 7.80
C SER A 316 9.47 -31.24 7.38
N ILE A 317 8.22 -31.35 6.91
CA ILE A 317 7.58 -32.62 6.57
C ILE A 317 8.00 -33.05 5.16
N PRO A 318 8.69 -34.20 4.98
CA PRO A 318 9.18 -34.68 3.67
C PRO A 318 8.06 -35.40 2.88
N VAL A 319 6.97 -34.68 2.59
CA VAL A 319 5.76 -35.20 1.94
C VAL A 319 6.07 -35.86 0.59
N PHE A 320 6.97 -35.26 -0.20
CA PHE A 320 7.31 -35.75 -1.55
C PHE A 320 8.23 -36.98 -1.50
N ASP A 321 9.14 -37.05 -0.54
CA ASP A 321 9.95 -38.25 -0.29
C ASP A 321 9.05 -39.42 0.14
N TRP A 322 8.04 -39.18 0.99
CA TRP A 322 7.04 -40.21 1.34
C TRP A 322 6.22 -40.66 0.12
N LEU A 323 5.72 -39.73 -0.70
CA LEU A 323 4.95 -40.05 -1.91
C LEU A 323 5.76 -40.83 -2.96
N SER A 324 7.07 -40.61 -3.03
CA SER A 324 7.98 -41.34 -3.93
C SER A 324 8.49 -42.67 -3.35
N GLY A 325 8.08 -43.05 -2.13
CA GLY A 325 8.64 -44.21 -1.42
C GLY A 325 10.14 -44.07 -1.12
N SER A 326 10.63 -42.84 -0.97
CA SER A 326 12.04 -42.46 -0.82
C SER A 326 12.96 -42.89 -1.97
N THR A 327 12.40 -43.15 -3.16
CA THR A 327 13.18 -43.46 -4.37
C THR A 327 13.83 -42.22 -4.99
N ILE A 328 13.21 -41.04 -4.79
CA ILE A 328 13.74 -39.76 -5.23
C ILE A 328 13.92 -38.88 -3.98
N ALA A 329 15.14 -38.38 -3.80
CA ALA A 329 15.54 -37.48 -2.73
C ALA A 329 14.98 -36.04 -2.95
N PHE A 330 13.66 -35.91 -2.92
CA PHE A 330 12.96 -34.65 -3.16
C PHE A 330 13.32 -33.58 -2.13
N GLY A 331 13.31 -33.93 -0.85
CA GLY A 331 13.58 -33.00 0.23
C GLY A 331 15.06 -32.63 0.32
N THR A 332 15.96 -33.61 0.37
CA THR A 332 17.41 -33.38 0.62
C THR A 332 18.11 -32.81 -0.61
N THR A 333 17.93 -33.41 -1.79
CA THR A 333 18.58 -32.94 -3.03
C THR A 333 17.83 -31.77 -3.65
N TRP A 334 16.52 -31.89 -3.85
CA TRP A 334 15.75 -30.94 -4.65
C TRP A 334 15.01 -29.86 -3.85
N GLN A 335 15.12 -29.87 -2.52
CA GLN A 335 14.50 -28.89 -1.60
C GLN A 335 12.96 -28.88 -1.63
N TRP A 336 12.33 -29.95 -2.15
CA TRP A 336 10.89 -30.18 -2.15
C TRP A 336 10.46 -30.94 -0.89
N PHE A 337 10.21 -30.19 0.18
CA PHE A 337 9.53 -30.65 1.40
C PHE A 337 8.44 -29.63 1.78
N PHE A 338 7.62 -29.89 2.78
CA PHE A 338 6.54 -28.98 3.21
C PHE A 338 6.81 -28.43 4.61
N THR A 339 6.75 -27.09 4.75
CA THR A 339 6.86 -26.42 6.05
C THR A 339 5.50 -25.86 6.47
N PRO A 340 4.73 -26.52 7.36
CA PRO A 340 3.38 -26.11 7.74
C PRO A 340 3.36 -24.94 8.75
N SER A 341 4.13 -23.89 8.48
CA SER A 341 4.06 -22.64 9.25
C SER A 341 2.74 -21.92 8.98
N LEU A 342 2.00 -21.65 10.05
CA LEU A 342 0.77 -20.87 10.00
C LEU A 342 1.06 -19.41 9.63
N SER A 343 2.26 -18.87 9.91
CA SER A 343 2.66 -17.54 9.41
C SER A 343 2.72 -17.51 7.89
N TYR A 344 3.32 -18.51 7.23
CA TYR A 344 3.33 -18.57 5.75
C TYR A 344 1.92 -18.73 5.18
N MET A 345 1.04 -19.50 5.81
CA MET A 345 -0.38 -19.55 5.42
C MET A 345 -1.08 -18.20 5.62
N GLY A 346 -0.81 -17.50 6.73
CA GLY A 346 -1.32 -16.15 7.00
C GLY A 346 -0.86 -15.13 5.95
N GLN A 347 0.40 -15.15 5.54
CA GLN A 347 0.86 -14.33 4.42
C GLN A 347 0.15 -14.70 3.12
N GLY A 348 -0.02 -15.99 2.83
CA GLY A 348 -0.72 -16.44 1.64
C GLY A 348 -2.17 -15.96 1.58
N ILE A 349 -2.83 -15.90 2.73
CA ILE A 349 -4.15 -15.27 2.89
C ILE A 349 -4.10 -13.77 2.59
N ILE A 350 -3.12 -13.04 3.16
CA ILE A 350 -2.96 -11.59 2.98
C ILE A 350 -2.60 -11.24 1.52
N MET A 351 -1.77 -12.04 0.87
CA MET A 351 -1.33 -11.88 -0.52
C MET A 351 -2.40 -12.30 -1.54
N GLY A 352 -3.37 -13.12 -1.12
CA GLY A 352 -4.43 -13.65 -1.97
C GLY A 352 -4.00 -14.75 -2.94
N PHE A 353 -5.01 -15.40 -3.53
CA PHE A 353 -4.81 -16.54 -4.43
C PHE A 353 -4.00 -16.21 -5.71
N PRO A 354 -4.25 -15.13 -6.48
CA PRO A 354 -3.53 -14.89 -7.74
C PRO A 354 -2.02 -14.74 -7.55
N THR A 355 -1.61 -13.98 -6.52
CA THR A 355 -0.21 -13.73 -6.15
C THR A 355 0.49 -15.03 -5.76
N THR A 356 -0.15 -15.84 -4.90
CA THR A 356 0.42 -17.11 -4.42
C THR A 356 0.40 -18.21 -5.47
N ALA A 357 -0.56 -18.21 -6.39
CA ALA A 357 -0.56 -19.07 -7.57
C ALA A 357 0.56 -18.71 -8.55
N ALA A 358 0.82 -17.41 -8.77
CA ALA A 358 1.96 -16.95 -9.57
C ALA A 358 3.30 -17.35 -8.93
N MET A 359 3.42 -17.25 -7.59
CA MET A 359 4.58 -17.78 -6.86
C MET A 359 4.73 -19.30 -7.03
N LEU A 360 3.65 -20.08 -6.92
CA LEU A 360 3.71 -21.52 -7.12
C LEU A 360 4.14 -21.86 -8.56
N LEU A 361 3.62 -21.16 -9.56
CA LEU A 361 4.01 -21.31 -10.96
C LEU A 361 5.52 -21.05 -11.15
N GLY A 362 6.04 -19.96 -10.56
CA GLY A 362 7.48 -19.66 -10.56
C GLY A 362 8.32 -20.70 -9.85
N CYS A 363 7.82 -21.26 -8.74
CA CYS A 363 8.48 -22.36 -8.03
C CYS A 363 8.52 -23.65 -8.86
N ILE A 364 7.42 -24.00 -9.54
CA ILE A 364 7.36 -25.17 -10.44
C ILE A 364 8.32 -24.98 -11.62
N VAL A 365 8.32 -23.81 -12.27
CA VAL A 365 9.21 -23.53 -13.40
C VAL A 365 10.68 -23.52 -12.95
N GLY A 366 11.01 -22.85 -11.85
CA GLY A 366 12.38 -22.82 -11.32
C GLY A 366 12.86 -24.16 -10.79
N TRP A 367 12.26 -24.63 -9.70
CA TRP A 367 12.74 -25.79 -8.95
C TRP A 367 12.27 -27.13 -9.51
N GLY A 368 11.15 -27.16 -10.23
CA GLY A 368 10.58 -28.39 -10.80
C GLY A 368 11.00 -28.68 -12.24
N ILE A 369 11.40 -27.66 -13.02
CA ILE A 369 11.74 -27.80 -14.44
C ILE A 369 13.18 -27.33 -14.71
N LEU A 370 13.46 -26.04 -14.48
CA LEU A 370 14.75 -25.44 -14.86
C LEU A 370 15.93 -25.96 -14.03
N SER A 371 15.75 -26.17 -12.73
CA SER A 371 16.77 -26.69 -11.83
C SER A 371 17.21 -28.12 -12.20
N PRO A 372 16.28 -29.09 -12.42
CA PRO A 372 16.61 -30.38 -13.02
C PRO A 372 17.30 -30.27 -14.38
N ILE A 373 16.82 -29.43 -15.30
CA ILE A 373 17.43 -29.24 -16.63
C ILE A 373 18.88 -28.75 -16.53
N ALA A 374 19.14 -27.72 -15.71
CA ALA A 374 20.48 -27.19 -15.51
C ALA A 374 21.44 -28.21 -14.88
N THR A 375 20.94 -29.02 -13.94
CA THR A 375 21.73 -30.05 -13.25
C THR A 375 22.02 -31.25 -14.18
N LEU A 376 21.02 -31.73 -14.92
CA LEU A 376 21.14 -32.90 -15.81
C LEU A 376 21.95 -32.62 -17.08
N ASN A 377 21.99 -31.36 -17.53
CA ASN A 377 22.82 -30.93 -18.66
C ASN A 377 24.21 -30.42 -18.23
N GLU A 378 24.60 -30.61 -16.96
CA GLU A 378 25.89 -30.19 -16.40
C GLU A 378 26.20 -28.67 -16.54
N TRP A 379 25.17 -27.82 -16.64
CA TRP A 379 25.32 -26.35 -16.66
C TRP A 379 25.67 -25.76 -15.27
N VAL A 380 25.59 -26.59 -14.23
CA VAL A 380 25.95 -26.26 -12.84
C VAL A 380 26.78 -27.38 -12.24
N THR A 381 27.78 -27.03 -11.46
CA THR A 381 28.78 -27.98 -10.92
C THR A 381 28.62 -28.24 -9.42
N GLY A 382 27.89 -27.38 -8.71
CA GLY A 382 27.64 -27.49 -7.28
C GLY A 382 26.31 -28.17 -6.92
N PRO A 383 26.10 -28.52 -5.64
CA PRO A 383 24.82 -29.02 -5.15
C PRO A 383 23.66 -28.09 -5.47
N VAL A 384 22.47 -28.63 -5.74
CA VAL A 384 21.25 -27.86 -6.10
C VAL A 384 20.98 -26.68 -5.14
N SER A 385 21.27 -26.84 -3.85
CA SER A 385 21.09 -25.82 -2.81
C SER A 385 22.12 -24.67 -2.85
N SER A 386 23.25 -24.84 -3.53
CA SER A 386 24.32 -23.83 -3.67
C SER A 386 23.83 -22.62 -4.47
N SER A 387 24.02 -21.43 -3.91
CA SER A 387 23.59 -20.17 -4.53
C SER A 387 24.63 -19.59 -5.51
N THR A 388 25.85 -20.15 -5.57
CA THR A 388 26.93 -19.68 -6.45
C THR A 388 27.18 -20.64 -7.60
N THR A 389 27.33 -21.93 -7.28
CA THR A 389 27.73 -22.99 -8.24
C THR A 389 26.61 -23.97 -8.57
N GLY A 390 25.47 -23.90 -7.88
CA GLY A 390 24.36 -24.84 -7.99
C GLY A 390 23.16 -24.32 -8.78
N ALA A 391 22.21 -25.21 -9.03
CA ALA A 391 20.98 -24.90 -9.76
C ALA A 391 20.17 -23.75 -9.15
N ARG A 392 20.18 -23.58 -7.82
CA ARG A 392 19.57 -22.43 -7.12
C ARG A 392 20.18 -21.10 -7.56
N GLY A 393 21.51 -21.02 -7.71
CA GLY A 393 22.18 -19.83 -8.23
C GLY A 393 21.80 -19.55 -9.69
N TRP A 394 21.75 -20.60 -10.50
CA TRP A 394 21.38 -20.51 -11.92
C TRP A 394 19.96 -19.96 -12.14
N ILE A 395 18.95 -20.48 -11.43
CA ILE A 395 17.56 -19.98 -11.52
C ILE A 395 17.37 -18.58 -10.89
N LEU A 396 18.21 -18.19 -9.92
CA LEU A 396 18.17 -16.86 -9.30
C LEU A 396 18.42 -15.75 -10.33
N TRP A 397 19.33 -15.94 -11.28
CA TRP A 397 19.60 -14.95 -12.33
C TRP A 397 18.41 -14.74 -13.27
N ILE A 398 17.70 -15.81 -13.64
CA ILE A 398 16.49 -15.71 -14.46
C ILE A 398 15.40 -14.96 -13.68
N SER A 399 15.29 -15.22 -12.38
CA SER A 399 14.38 -14.52 -11.47
C SER A 399 14.72 -13.03 -11.37
N LEU A 400 16.00 -12.70 -11.19
CA LEU A 400 16.51 -11.33 -11.17
C LEU A 400 16.21 -10.60 -12.48
N GLY A 401 16.40 -11.25 -13.63
CA GLY A 401 16.03 -10.71 -14.95
C GLY A 401 14.55 -10.31 -15.02
N VAL A 402 13.66 -11.23 -14.67
CA VAL A 402 12.21 -10.96 -14.60
C VAL A 402 11.88 -9.79 -13.68
N MET A 403 12.49 -9.75 -12.48
CA MET A 403 12.29 -8.65 -11.53
C MET A 403 12.73 -7.30 -12.08
N ILE A 404 13.90 -7.25 -12.73
CA ILE A 404 14.43 -6.01 -13.31
C ILE A 404 13.53 -5.55 -14.47
N ALA A 405 13.15 -6.47 -15.36
CA ALA A 405 12.32 -6.16 -16.51
C ALA A 405 10.94 -5.64 -16.10
N GLU A 406 10.23 -6.32 -15.19
CA GLU A 406 8.94 -5.84 -14.65
C GLU A 406 9.10 -4.54 -13.88
N SER A 407 10.16 -4.39 -13.07
CA SER A 407 10.39 -3.15 -12.31
C SER A 407 10.63 -1.95 -13.23
N ILE A 408 11.43 -2.10 -14.29
CA ILE A 408 11.69 -1.03 -15.26
C ILE A 408 10.42 -0.70 -16.05
N VAL A 409 9.71 -1.72 -16.54
CA VAL A 409 8.46 -1.53 -17.31
C VAL A 409 7.36 -0.91 -16.45
N SER A 410 7.18 -1.38 -15.21
CA SER A 410 6.19 -0.84 -14.27
C SER A 410 6.53 0.60 -13.88
N LEU A 411 7.79 0.89 -13.52
CA LEU A 411 8.22 2.25 -13.19
C LEU A 411 8.06 3.20 -14.38
N PHE A 412 8.44 2.77 -15.59
CA PHE A 412 8.25 3.54 -16.81
C PHE A 412 6.76 3.75 -17.14
N GLY A 413 5.94 2.71 -16.99
CA GLY A 413 4.48 2.79 -17.13
C GLY A 413 3.87 3.80 -16.17
N VAL A 414 4.20 3.72 -14.87
CA VAL A 414 3.76 4.68 -13.85
C VAL A 414 4.20 6.11 -14.19
N VAL A 415 5.44 6.32 -14.67
CA VAL A 415 5.91 7.64 -15.11
C VAL A 415 5.10 8.16 -16.29
N VAL A 416 4.95 7.37 -17.36
CA VAL A 416 4.21 7.75 -18.57
C VAL A 416 2.75 8.05 -18.24
N LEU A 417 2.10 7.19 -17.45
CA LEU A 417 0.71 7.38 -17.01
C LEU A 417 0.56 8.58 -16.09
N SER A 418 1.51 8.83 -15.19
CA SER A 418 1.52 10.02 -14.34
C SER A 418 1.66 11.30 -15.16
N LEU A 419 2.52 11.31 -16.19
CA LEU A 419 2.67 12.45 -17.11
C LEU A 419 1.39 12.66 -17.95
N ILE A 420 0.77 11.58 -18.44
CA ILE A 420 -0.51 11.65 -19.16
C ILE A 420 -1.64 12.16 -18.24
N ALA A 421 -1.74 11.65 -17.02
CA ALA A 421 -2.73 12.05 -16.04
C ALA A 421 -2.56 13.53 -15.64
N HIS A 422 -1.33 13.95 -15.35
CA HIS A 422 -1.00 15.34 -15.03
C HIS A 422 -1.32 16.28 -16.22
N HIS A 423 -0.95 15.91 -17.45
CA HIS A 423 -1.29 16.69 -18.64
C HIS A 423 -2.81 16.79 -18.84
N ARG A 424 -3.56 15.69 -18.65
CA ARG A 424 -5.02 15.69 -18.69
C ARG A 424 -5.65 16.54 -17.59
N TYR A 425 -5.10 16.51 -16.37
CA TYR A 425 -5.55 17.36 -15.26
C TYR A 425 -5.37 18.84 -15.63
N ASN A 426 -4.17 19.24 -16.09
CA ASN A 426 -3.92 20.63 -16.51
C ASN A 426 -4.86 21.07 -17.65
N VAL A 427 -5.12 20.20 -18.64
CA VAL A 427 -6.07 20.48 -19.76
C VAL A 427 -7.54 20.46 -19.32
N ARG A 428 -7.88 19.79 -18.22
CA ARG A 428 -9.23 19.81 -17.63
C ARG A 428 -9.43 21.06 -16.78
N SER A 429 -8.46 21.38 -15.92
CA SER A 429 -8.42 22.60 -15.10
C SER A 429 -8.49 23.85 -15.98
N ALA A 430 -7.64 23.97 -17.01
CA ALA A 430 -7.67 25.12 -17.93
C ALA A 430 -9.04 25.28 -18.64
N ARG A 431 -9.70 24.19 -19.03
CA ARG A 431 -11.06 24.24 -19.63
C ARG A 431 -12.17 24.52 -18.62
N PHE A 432 -11.97 24.15 -17.36
CA PHE A 432 -12.89 24.47 -16.28
C PHE A 432 -12.80 25.96 -15.94
N GLU A 433 -11.59 26.49 -15.81
CA GLU A 433 -11.29 27.90 -15.57
C GLU A 433 -11.76 28.79 -16.75
N GLU A 434 -11.60 28.34 -18.00
CA GLU A 434 -12.19 28.99 -19.19
C GLU A 434 -13.73 29.01 -19.14
N ARG A 435 -14.38 27.89 -18.82
CA ARG A 435 -15.84 27.82 -18.64
C ARG A 435 -16.30 28.75 -17.51
N ARG A 436 -15.58 28.76 -16.39
CA ARG A 436 -15.86 29.58 -15.21
C ARG A 436 -15.78 31.07 -15.56
N ALA A 437 -14.70 31.51 -16.21
CA ALA A 437 -14.55 32.89 -16.66
C ALA A 437 -15.66 33.33 -17.64
N LEU A 438 -16.12 32.43 -18.52
CA LEU A 438 -17.28 32.69 -19.40
C LEU A 438 -18.58 32.83 -18.60
N LEU A 439 -18.85 31.95 -17.64
CA LEU A 439 -20.04 32.02 -16.80
C LEU A 439 -20.03 33.26 -15.89
N GLU A 440 -18.91 33.58 -15.25
CA GLU A 440 -18.73 34.82 -14.48
C GLU A 440 -18.94 36.07 -15.33
N SER A 441 -18.54 36.07 -16.61
CA SER A 441 -18.80 37.20 -17.52
C SER A 441 -20.30 37.37 -17.83
N HIS A 442 -21.03 36.26 -18.01
CA HIS A 442 -22.47 36.25 -18.28
C HIS A 442 -23.33 36.42 -17.03
N ALA A 443 -22.81 36.16 -15.82
CA ALA A 443 -23.50 36.31 -14.54
C ALA A 443 -23.96 37.75 -14.25
N SER A 444 -23.44 38.74 -14.98
CA SER A 444 -23.89 40.14 -14.93
C SER A 444 -25.15 40.43 -15.78
N LEU A 445 -25.55 39.47 -16.64
CA LEU A 445 -26.64 39.58 -17.61
C LEU A 445 -27.73 38.50 -17.43
N ASP A 446 -27.37 37.36 -16.83
CA ASP A 446 -28.25 36.21 -16.64
C ASP A 446 -28.11 35.61 -15.23
N ALA A 447 -29.26 35.34 -14.59
CA ALA A 447 -29.34 34.83 -13.23
C ALA A 447 -29.06 33.31 -13.15
N ASP A 448 -29.36 32.57 -14.23
CA ASP A 448 -29.06 31.14 -14.29
C ASP A 448 -27.54 30.92 -14.41
N ALA A 449 -26.86 31.69 -15.27
CA ALA A 449 -25.39 31.71 -15.36
C ALA A 449 -24.71 32.08 -14.04
N HIS A 450 -25.25 33.04 -13.27
CA HIS A 450 -24.75 33.37 -11.93
C HIS A 450 -24.87 32.18 -10.97
N THR A 451 -25.99 31.46 -11.00
CA THR A 451 -26.22 30.30 -10.12
C THR A 451 -25.32 29.12 -10.48
N GLU A 452 -25.08 28.88 -11.77
CA GLU A 452 -24.15 27.85 -12.23
C GLU A 452 -22.68 28.21 -11.92
N ALA A 453 -22.28 29.47 -12.10
CA ALA A 453 -20.95 29.95 -11.70
C ALA A 453 -20.69 29.78 -10.19
N TYR A 454 -21.68 30.11 -9.35
CA TYR A 454 -21.54 30.00 -7.90
C TYR A 454 -21.45 28.54 -7.43
N ARG A 455 -22.24 27.63 -8.01
CA ARG A 455 -22.13 26.19 -7.75
C ARG A 455 -20.77 25.61 -8.15
N LEU A 456 -20.27 26.00 -9.33
CA LEU A 456 -18.94 25.60 -9.78
C LEU A 456 -17.81 26.14 -8.87
N HIS A 457 -18.05 27.26 -8.17
CA HIS A 457 -17.13 27.82 -7.19
C HIS A 457 -17.15 27.05 -5.86
N ASP A 458 -18.33 26.76 -5.32
CA ASP A 458 -18.48 25.93 -4.09
C ASP A 458 -17.95 24.51 -4.33
N ASP A 459 -18.25 23.89 -5.48
CA ASP A 459 -17.73 22.56 -5.86
C ASP A 459 -16.18 22.55 -5.93
N GLU A 460 -15.54 23.65 -6.32
CA GLU A 460 -14.08 23.77 -6.47
C GLU A 460 -13.38 24.03 -5.12
N ASP A 461 -13.96 24.87 -4.26
CA ASP A 461 -13.43 25.15 -2.92
C ASP A 461 -13.57 23.95 -1.97
N MET A 462 -14.68 23.21 -2.05
CA MET A 462 -14.90 21.98 -1.28
C MET A 462 -13.95 20.84 -1.69
N ASP A 463 -13.51 20.80 -2.95
CA ASP A 463 -12.71 19.69 -3.47
C ASP A 463 -11.21 19.80 -3.14
N ASP A 464 -10.68 21.00 -2.87
CA ASP A 464 -9.26 21.28 -2.58
C ASP A 464 -9.01 21.56 -1.07
N GLU A 465 -10.03 21.40 -0.20
CA GLU A 465 -9.95 21.73 1.24
C GLU A 465 -8.95 20.82 1.98
N ASP A 466 -7.85 21.43 2.46
CA ASP A 466 -6.80 20.76 3.22
C ASP A 466 -7.01 20.93 4.74
N ALA A 467 -6.33 20.12 5.54
CA ALA A 467 -6.31 20.24 6.99
C ALA A 467 -5.92 21.67 7.43
N PRO A 468 -6.50 22.20 8.53
CA PRO A 468 -6.20 23.53 9.03
C PRO A 468 -4.71 23.84 9.15
N ILE A 469 -4.31 25.07 8.83
CA ILE A 469 -2.89 25.48 8.68
C ILE A 469 -2.04 25.20 9.95
N ASP A 470 -2.65 25.25 11.13
CA ASP A 470 -1.99 24.91 12.41
C ASP A 470 -1.68 23.41 12.56
N GLN A 471 -2.45 22.55 11.88
CA GLN A 471 -2.31 21.09 11.82
C GLN A 471 -1.41 20.59 10.69
N LEU A 472 -0.97 21.47 9.78
CA LEU A 472 0.01 21.15 8.75
C LEU A 472 1.45 21.21 9.30
N VAL A 473 2.39 20.53 8.64
CA VAL A 473 3.81 20.62 8.96
C VAL A 473 4.35 21.97 8.46
N PRO A 474 4.87 22.85 9.34
CA PRO A 474 5.36 24.16 8.92
C PRO A 474 6.52 24.05 7.91
N LEU A 475 6.48 24.86 6.84
CA LEU A 475 7.50 24.91 5.79
C LEU A 475 8.94 24.99 6.34
N LYS A 476 9.14 25.76 7.42
CA LYS A 476 10.45 25.90 8.10
C LYS A 476 10.94 24.58 8.69
N ILE A 477 10.05 23.79 9.31
CA ILE A 477 10.40 22.49 9.90
C ILE A 477 10.74 21.51 8.78
N TRP A 478 9.98 21.53 7.68
CA TRP A 478 10.26 20.72 6.50
C TRP A 478 11.62 21.04 5.86
N VAL A 479 11.87 22.31 5.47
CA VAL A 479 13.13 22.69 4.78
C VAL A 479 14.35 22.46 5.68
N CYS A 480 14.31 22.94 6.93
CA CYS A 480 15.45 22.76 7.84
C CYS A 480 15.67 21.28 8.16
N GLY A 481 14.62 20.50 8.39
CA GLY A 481 14.72 19.08 8.69
C GLY A 481 15.18 18.23 7.51
N LEU A 482 14.80 18.59 6.27
CA LEU A 482 15.34 17.95 5.06
C LEU A 482 16.85 18.21 4.94
N ILE A 483 17.29 19.47 5.06
CA ILE A 483 18.72 19.83 5.00
C ILE A 483 19.51 19.11 6.11
N LEU A 484 19.00 19.13 7.35
CA LEU A 484 19.66 18.50 8.50
C LEU A 484 19.70 16.98 8.40
N SER A 485 18.63 16.32 7.93
CA SER A 485 18.61 14.86 7.74
C SER A 485 19.50 14.42 6.58
N SER A 486 19.54 15.16 5.46
CA SER A 486 20.51 14.91 4.38
C SER A 486 21.96 15.12 4.83
N ALA A 487 22.25 16.17 5.60
CA ALA A 487 23.59 16.42 6.14
C ALA A 487 24.00 15.35 7.18
N LEU A 488 23.07 14.92 8.04
CA LEU A 488 23.27 13.82 8.98
C LEU A 488 23.54 12.50 8.24
N CYS A 489 22.81 12.23 7.17
CA CYS A 489 23.04 11.07 6.30
C CYS A 489 24.48 11.09 5.75
N LEU A 490 24.87 12.19 5.07
CA LEU A 490 26.21 12.36 4.50
C LEU A 490 27.31 12.14 5.54
N TYR A 491 27.18 12.77 6.71
CA TYR A 491 28.15 12.64 7.79
C TYR A 491 28.23 11.20 8.32
N LEU A 492 27.11 10.59 8.69
CA LEU A 492 27.11 9.26 9.29
C LEU A 492 27.53 8.16 8.32
N ILE A 493 27.18 8.26 7.04
CA ILE A 493 27.70 7.34 5.99
C ILE A 493 29.22 7.47 5.87
N SER A 494 29.77 8.68 5.88
CA SER A 494 31.22 8.89 5.84
C SER A 494 31.96 8.36 7.08
N VAL A 495 31.30 8.33 8.24
CA VAL A 495 31.85 7.78 9.50
C VAL A 495 31.79 6.25 9.51
N VAL A 496 30.64 5.65 9.15
CA VAL A 496 30.41 4.20 9.19
C VAL A 496 31.23 3.46 8.12
N PHE A 497 31.37 4.04 6.93
CA PHE A 497 32.05 3.41 5.80
C PHE A 497 33.39 4.08 5.43
N LYS A 498 34.02 4.76 6.40
CA LYS A 498 35.31 5.45 6.23
C LYS A 498 36.38 4.55 5.59
N ASP A 499 36.48 3.30 6.04
CA ASP A 499 37.52 2.35 5.62
C ASP A 499 37.24 1.77 4.22
N GLN A 500 35.97 1.80 3.80
CA GLN A 500 35.52 1.38 2.47
C GLN A 500 35.62 2.49 1.42
N HIS A 501 36.18 3.66 1.79
CA HIS A 501 36.41 4.80 0.90
C HIS A 501 35.14 5.28 0.15
N MET A 502 33.98 5.22 0.82
CA MET A 502 32.69 5.56 0.23
C MET A 502 32.68 7.01 -0.33
N PRO A 503 32.52 7.23 -1.65
CA PRO A 503 32.63 8.57 -2.20
C PRO A 503 31.45 9.46 -1.80
N VAL A 504 31.74 10.62 -1.21
CA VAL A 504 30.71 11.57 -0.73
C VAL A 504 29.73 11.96 -1.85
N TYR A 505 30.21 12.12 -3.10
CA TYR A 505 29.36 12.44 -4.25
C TYR A 505 28.35 11.34 -4.58
N ALA A 506 28.67 10.06 -4.31
CA ALA A 506 27.75 8.95 -4.51
C ALA A 506 26.63 8.97 -3.46
N THR A 507 26.95 9.33 -2.21
CA THR A 507 25.94 9.54 -1.15
C THR A 507 25.04 10.75 -1.44
N VAL A 508 25.59 11.87 -1.94
CA VAL A 508 24.79 13.02 -2.41
C VAL A 508 23.86 12.60 -3.55
N LEU A 509 24.37 11.87 -4.54
CA LEU A 509 23.56 11.37 -5.65
C LEU A 509 22.47 10.39 -5.17
N ALA A 510 22.74 9.55 -4.17
CA ALA A 510 21.75 8.63 -3.59
C ALA A 510 20.58 9.38 -2.93
N LEU A 511 20.84 10.49 -2.24
CA LEU A 511 19.80 11.35 -1.67
C LEU A 511 18.98 12.03 -2.78
N VAL A 512 19.62 12.55 -3.84
CA VAL A 512 18.91 13.15 -4.98
C VAL A 512 18.06 12.10 -5.71
N LEU A 513 18.63 10.94 -6.01
CA LEU A 513 17.93 9.84 -6.69
C LEU A 513 16.80 9.27 -5.82
N GLY A 514 17.01 9.11 -4.52
CA GLY A 514 15.98 8.72 -3.56
C GLY A 514 14.82 9.72 -3.50
N SER A 515 15.11 11.03 -3.54
CA SER A 515 14.07 12.07 -3.64
C SER A 515 13.22 11.87 -4.89
N LEU A 516 13.85 11.72 -6.06
CA LEU A 516 13.15 11.55 -7.33
C LEU A 516 12.33 10.26 -7.34
N LEU A 517 12.94 9.12 -6.99
CA LEU A 517 12.28 7.82 -7.02
C LEU A 517 11.16 7.69 -5.97
N SER A 518 11.23 8.42 -4.85
CA SER A 518 10.14 8.49 -3.87
C SER A 518 8.85 9.09 -4.44
N ILE A 519 8.94 10.08 -5.34
CA ILE A 519 7.77 10.69 -5.99
C ILE A 519 7.04 9.63 -6.82
N LEU A 520 7.81 8.84 -7.59
CA LEU A 520 7.28 7.75 -8.41
C LEU A 520 6.71 6.62 -7.54
N GLY A 521 7.45 6.24 -6.48
CA GLY A 521 7.05 5.18 -5.55
C GLY A 521 5.76 5.51 -4.78
N VAL A 522 5.64 6.73 -4.25
CA VAL A 522 4.42 7.22 -3.57
C VAL A 522 3.22 7.24 -4.50
N ARG A 523 3.37 7.64 -5.77
CA ARG A 523 2.27 7.63 -6.75
C ARG A 523 1.82 6.22 -7.08
N ALA A 524 2.77 5.31 -7.33
CA ALA A 524 2.49 3.88 -7.57
C ALA A 524 1.80 3.23 -6.36
N LEU A 525 2.28 3.50 -5.15
CA LEU A 525 1.69 3.05 -3.89
C LEU A 525 0.27 3.61 -3.72
N GLY A 526 0.06 4.88 -4.06
CA GLY A 526 -1.24 5.54 -4.00
C GLY A 526 -2.28 4.94 -4.93
N SER A 527 -1.90 4.48 -6.14
CA SER A 527 -2.83 3.89 -7.10
C SER A 527 -2.96 2.36 -7.01
N THR A 528 -1.90 1.64 -6.64
CA THR A 528 -1.85 0.16 -6.72
C THR A 528 -1.69 -0.55 -5.37
N ASP A 529 -1.52 0.20 -4.28
CA ASP A 529 -1.16 -0.31 -2.94
C ASP A 529 0.24 -0.97 -2.83
N LEU A 530 1.02 -0.97 -3.91
CA LEU A 530 2.37 -1.52 -3.95
C LEU A 530 3.40 -0.41 -4.07
N ASN A 531 4.31 -0.32 -3.10
CA ASN A 531 5.49 0.53 -3.21
C ASN A 531 6.55 -0.26 -4.02
N PRO A 532 6.99 0.20 -5.21
CA PRO A 532 7.95 -0.52 -6.06
C PRO A 532 9.40 -0.44 -5.55
N VAL A 533 9.59 -0.51 -4.23
CA VAL A 533 10.85 -0.41 -3.48
C VAL A 533 11.95 -1.30 -4.07
N SER A 534 11.60 -2.57 -4.31
CA SER A 534 12.47 -3.58 -4.92
C SER A 534 12.95 -3.19 -6.32
N GLY A 535 12.15 -2.42 -7.07
CA GLY A 535 12.50 -1.88 -8.39
C GLY A 535 13.33 -0.60 -8.30
N ILE A 536 12.94 0.31 -7.40
CA ILE A 536 13.66 1.56 -7.08
C ILE A 536 15.11 1.28 -6.68
N GLY A 537 15.33 0.28 -5.82
CA GLY A 537 16.68 -0.17 -5.44
C GLY A 537 17.49 -0.65 -6.66
N LYS A 538 16.93 -1.56 -7.46
CA LYS A 538 17.61 -2.13 -8.65
C LYS A 538 17.95 -1.07 -9.70
N VAL A 539 17.02 -0.16 -10.00
CA VAL A 539 17.28 0.99 -10.91
C VAL A 539 18.42 1.86 -10.37
N SER A 540 18.47 2.07 -9.04
CA SER A 540 19.58 2.79 -8.41
C SER A 540 20.91 2.05 -8.57
N GLN A 541 20.94 0.72 -8.46
CA GLN A 541 22.15 -0.07 -8.69
C GLN A 541 22.71 0.09 -10.12
N PHE A 542 21.87 0.21 -11.15
CA PHE A 542 22.35 0.53 -12.51
C PHE A 542 22.97 1.92 -12.61
N VAL A 543 22.38 2.93 -11.96
CA VAL A 543 22.95 4.29 -11.91
C VAL A 543 24.32 4.28 -11.21
N PHE A 544 24.43 3.62 -10.05
CA PHE A 544 25.69 3.59 -9.31
C PHE A 544 26.79 2.74 -9.96
N ALA A 545 26.45 1.76 -10.80
CA ALA A 545 27.43 1.05 -11.62
C ALA A 545 28.14 1.96 -12.62
N GLY A 546 27.41 2.88 -13.26
CA GLY A 546 28.00 3.87 -14.17
C GLY A 546 28.76 4.99 -13.45
N VAL A 547 28.35 5.34 -12.22
CA VAL A 547 28.92 6.46 -11.44
C VAL A 547 30.10 6.04 -10.55
N VAL A 548 30.16 4.79 -10.12
CA VAL A 548 31.27 4.19 -9.37
C VAL A 548 31.60 2.80 -9.96
N PRO A 549 32.21 2.71 -11.16
CA PRO A 549 32.51 1.44 -11.82
C PRO A 549 33.43 0.55 -10.96
N GLY A 550 33.08 -0.73 -10.85
CA GLY A 550 33.76 -1.70 -9.98
C GLY A 550 33.39 -1.58 -8.48
N GLY A 551 32.68 -0.53 -8.07
CA GLY A 551 32.40 -0.24 -6.67
C GLY A 551 31.20 -1.01 -6.10
N ILE A 552 31.30 -2.34 -5.95
CA ILE A 552 30.21 -3.19 -5.43
C ILE A 552 29.70 -2.72 -4.07
N VAL A 553 30.60 -2.40 -3.14
CA VAL A 553 30.24 -1.88 -1.80
C VAL A 553 29.49 -0.54 -1.90
N ALA A 554 30.00 0.39 -2.73
CA ALA A 554 29.37 1.69 -2.94
C ALA A 554 27.99 1.56 -3.62
N ASN A 555 27.85 0.61 -4.55
CA ASN A 555 26.61 0.30 -5.25
C ASN A 555 25.51 -0.17 -4.27
N LEU A 556 25.84 -1.10 -3.37
CA LEU A 556 24.95 -1.60 -2.33
C LEU A 556 24.52 -0.50 -1.35
N ILE A 557 25.48 0.28 -0.84
CA ILE A 557 25.22 1.37 0.12
C ILE A 557 24.35 2.46 -0.50
N ALA A 558 24.71 2.94 -1.69
CA ALA A 558 24.02 4.06 -2.34
C ALA A 558 22.62 3.65 -2.85
N GLY A 559 22.47 2.42 -3.37
CA GLY A 559 21.15 1.87 -3.70
C GLY A 559 20.25 1.74 -2.47
N GLY A 560 20.80 1.28 -1.34
CA GLY A 560 20.06 1.18 -0.07
C GLY A 560 19.60 2.52 0.49
N ILE A 561 20.38 3.60 0.34
CA ILE A 561 19.96 4.95 0.74
C ILE A 561 18.77 5.45 -0.11
N ALA A 562 18.81 5.20 -1.43
CA ALA A 562 17.72 5.56 -2.33
C ALA A 562 16.44 4.74 -2.04
N GLU A 563 16.60 3.43 -1.76
CA GLU A 563 15.52 2.54 -1.32
C GLU A 563 14.87 3.02 -0.01
N ALA A 564 15.69 3.32 1.01
CA ALA A 564 15.24 3.77 2.32
C ALA A 564 14.39 5.05 2.24
N GLY A 565 14.83 6.04 1.45
CA GLY A 565 14.12 7.29 1.25
C GLY A 565 12.75 7.10 0.59
N ALA A 566 12.69 6.28 -0.46
CA ALA A 566 11.42 5.97 -1.13
C ALA A 566 10.47 5.13 -0.27
N GLN A 567 10.99 4.19 0.53
CA GLN A 567 10.18 3.38 1.42
C GLN A 567 9.53 4.20 2.53
N GLN A 568 10.30 5.04 3.25
CA GLN A 568 9.75 5.89 4.32
C GLN A 568 8.76 6.94 3.82
N ALA A 569 9.00 7.51 2.64
CA ALA A 569 8.06 8.42 2.00
C ALA A 569 6.75 7.70 1.65
N GLY A 570 6.82 6.48 1.12
CA GLY A 570 5.66 5.63 0.88
C GLY A 570 4.88 5.30 2.16
N ASP A 571 5.57 4.84 3.19
CA ASP A 571 4.97 4.46 4.47
C ASP A 571 4.20 5.64 5.10
N LEU A 572 4.81 6.83 5.17
CA LEU A 572 4.13 8.01 5.70
C LEU A 572 2.95 8.49 4.82
N MET A 573 2.93 8.21 3.52
CA MET A 573 1.80 8.60 2.66
C MET A 573 0.57 7.71 2.86
N GLN A 574 0.76 6.40 3.06
CA GLN A 574 -0.34 5.51 3.46
C GLN A 574 -0.95 5.94 4.80
N ASP A 575 -0.09 6.24 5.78
CA ASP A 575 -0.50 6.77 7.07
C ASP A 575 -1.26 8.09 6.94
N LEU A 576 -0.73 9.06 6.18
CA LEU A 576 -1.39 10.36 6.02
C LEU A 576 -2.72 10.25 5.26
N LYS A 577 -2.93 9.23 4.41
CA LYS A 577 -4.27 8.91 3.89
C LYS A 577 -5.17 8.40 5.03
N THR A 578 -4.70 7.46 5.84
CA THR A 578 -5.46 6.93 6.99
C THR A 578 -5.93 8.05 7.91
N GLY A 579 -5.04 9.01 8.20
CA GLY A 579 -5.38 10.18 9.02
C GLY A 579 -6.35 11.13 8.34
N HIS A 580 -6.14 11.46 7.07
CA HIS A 580 -7.02 12.35 6.30
C HIS A 580 -8.47 11.83 6.25
N LEU A 581 -8.67 10.53 5.99
CA LEU A 581 -10.00 9.90 5.98
C LEU A 581 -10.70 9.86 7.35
N MET A 582 -9.96 10.11 8.43
CA MET A 582 -10.44 10.10 9.82
C MET A 582 -10.38 11.50 10.47
N GLY A 583 -10.04 12.55 9.72
CA GLY A 583 -9.88 13.91 10.24
C GLY A 583 -8.71 14.11 11.23
N ALA A 584 -7.69 13.24 11.21
CA ALA A 584 -6.54 13.34 12.11
C ALA A 584 -5.46 14.30 11.60
N SER A 585 -4.77 14.99 12.52
CA SER A 585 -3.76 16.01 12.20
C SER A 585 -2.54 15.42 11.47
N PRO A 586 -2.21 15.88 10.24
CA PRO A 586 -1.03 15.43 9.50
C PRO A 586 0.29 15.67 10.24
N LYS A 587 0.38 16.79 10.97
CA LYS A 587 1.52 17.15 11.82
C LYS A 587 1.71 16.18 12.99
N ALA A 588 0.63 15.70 13.59
CA ALA A 588 0.73 14.70 14.67
C ALA A 588 1.29 13.37 14.16
N GLN A 589 0.83 12.92 12.99
CA GLN A 589 1.37 11.71 12.34
C GLN A 589 2.82 11.88 11.89
N PHE A 590 3.19 13.03 11.33
CA PHE A 590 4.57 13.35 10.99
C PHE A 590 5.51 13.24 12.21
N TRP A 591 5.10 13.77 13.38
CA TRP A 591 5.87 13.59 14.62
C TRP A 591 5.86 12.15 15.11
N GLY A 592 4.74 11.43 14.97
CA GLY A 592 4.67 9.98 15.25
C GLY A 592 5.67 9.18 14.40
N GLN A 593 5.77 9.47 13.10
CA GLN A 593 6.72 8.85 12.18
C GLN A 593 8.17 9.12 12.60
N LEU A 594 8.49 10.35 13.01
CA LEU A 594 9.83 10.69 13.52
C LEU A 594 10.15 9.96 14.83
N ILE A 595 9.21 9.89 15.77
CA ILE A 595 9.38 9.16 17.05
C ILE A 595 9.57 7.66 16.80
N GLY A 596 8.74 7.06 15.95
CA GLY A 596 8.88 5.66 15.54
C GLY A 596 10.22 5.41 14.83
N SER A 597 10.65 6.31 13.95
CA SER A 597 11.96 6.23 13.28
C SER A 597 13.13 6.30 14.26
N VAL A 598 13.07 7.12 15.32
CA VAL A 598 14.10 7.12 16.38
C VAL A 598 14.09 5.82 17.17
N ALA A 599 12.93 5.34 17.60
CA ALA A 599 12.81 4.10 18.36
C ALA A 599 13.29 2.88 17.56
N SER A 600 13.00 2.87 16.26
CA SER A 600 13.30 1.76 15.35
C SER A 600 14.79 1.56 15.09
N VAL A 601 15.62 2.62 15.20
CA VAL A 601 17.10 2.52 15.15
C VAL A 601 17.60 1.51 16.18
N PHE A 602 17.14 1.62 17.43
CA PHE A 602 17.56 0.75 18.52
C PHE A 602 16.87 -0.61 18.47
N ILE A 603 15.56 -0.63 18.24
CA ILE A 603 14.77 -1.88 18.20
C ILE A 603 15.22 -2.77 17.04
N SER A 604 15.35 -2.23 15.83
CA SER A 604 15.77 -3.01 14.66
C SER A 604 17.20 -3.49 14.80
N THR A 605 18.15 -2.63 15.21
CA THR A 605 19.54 -3.05 15.42
C THR A 605 19.65 -4.14 16.49
N GLY A 606 18.94 -3.98 17.62
CA GLY A 606 18.92 -4.96 18.70
C GLY A 606 18.40 -6.32 18.23
N VAL A 607 17.21 -6.35 17.60
CA VAL A 607 16.62 -7.59 17.07
C VAL A 607 17.50 -8.22 15.99
N TYR A 608 18.12 -7.41 15.11
CA TYR A 608 19.03 -7.92 14.08
C TYR A 608 20.29 -8.56 14.68
N LYS A 609 20.90 -7.92 15.68
CA LYS A 609 22.05 -8.50 16.40
C LYS A 609 21.66 -9.75 17.18
N MET A 610 20.45 -9.83 17.74
CA MET A 610 19.97 -11.07 18.36
C MET A 610 19.89 -12.22 17.35
N TYR A 611 19.20 -12.05 16.21
CA TYR A 611 19.12 -13.10 15.18
C TYR A 611 20.49 -13.48 14.61
N SER A 612 21.32 -12.51 14.21
CA SER A 612 22.66 -12.76 13.65
C SER A 612 23.68 -13.31 14.65
N SER A 613 23.40 -13.27 15.96
CA SER A 613 24.22 -13.90 17.00
C SER A 613 23.85 -15.36 17.28
N ALA A 614 22.61 -15.76 16.98
CA ALA A 614 22.07 -17.08 17.28
C ALA A 614 21.89 -17.97 16.05
N TYR A 615 21.83 -17.36 14.85
CA TYR A 615 21.65 -18.04 13.58
C TYR A 615 22.68 -17.54 12.56
N GLU A 616 23.23 -18.47 11.79
CA GLU A 616 24.06 -18.15 10.62
C GLU A 616 23.18 -17.51 9.52
N LEU A 617 23.66 -16.40 8.96
CA LEU A 617 23.00 -15.65 7.90
C LEU A 617 23.94 -15.56 6.69
N PRO A 618 23.57 -16.14 5.52
CA PRO A 618 22.41 -16.98 5.27
C PRO A 618 22.55 -18.41 5.81
N GLY A 619 21.43 -19.02 6.21
CA GLY A 619 21.39 -20.39 6.73
C GLY A 619 20.09 -21.12 6.37
N PRO A 620 19.89 -22.37 6.83
CA PRO A 620 18.71 -23.18 6.50
C PRO A 620 17.40 -22.57 7.05
N PHE A 621 17.43 -21.95 8.24
CA PHE A 621 16.27 -21.26 8.81
C PHE A 621 16.02 -19.88 8.20
N PHE A 622 17.07 -19.17 7.79
CA PHE A 622 17.02 -17.80 7.28
C PHE A 622 17.79 -17.72 5.96
N ALA A 623 17.07 -17.92 4.86
CA ALA A 623 17.65 -17.93 3.52
C ALA A 623 18.22 -16.57 3.07
N VAL A 624 17.77 -15.46 3.70
CA VAL A 624 18.07 -14.06 3.39
C VAL A 624 18.12 -13.80 1.87
N PRO A 625 17.03 -14.03 1.13
CA PRO A 625 17.07 -14.04 -0.33
C PRO A 625 17.23 -12.63 -0.92
N THR A 626 16.67 -11.59 -0.29
CA THR A 626 16.83 -10.21 -0.76
C THR A 626 18.30 -9.77 -0.76
N ALA A 627 19.10 -10.19 0.23
CA ALA A 627 20.53 -9.91 0.25
C ALA A 627 21.28 -10.52 -0.94
N LYS A 628 20.94 -11.75 -1.35
CA LYS A 628 21.49 -12.39 -2.57
C LYS A 628 21.14 -11.57 -3.80
N VAL A 629 19.86 -11.28 -3.99
CA VAL A 629 19.34 -10.47 -5.11
C VAL A 629 20.05 -9.11 -5.23
N TRP A 630 20.31 -8.44 -4.10
CA TRP A 630 21.05 -7.16 -4.06
C TRP A 630 22.54 -7.32 -4.42
N LEU A 631 23.22 -8.32 -3.85
CA LEU A 631 24.64 -8.57 -4.07
C LEU A 631 24.92 -9.06 -5.50
N ASP A 632 24.13 -10.00 -6.00
CA ASP A 632 24.31 -10.58 -7.32
C ASP A 632 24.01 -9.54 -8.41
N LEU A 633 23.02 -8.66 -8.22
CA LEU A 633 22.86 -7.52 -9.13
C LEU A 633 24.07 -6.57 -9.08
N ALA A 634 24.59 -6.26 -7.88
CA ALA A 634 25.77 -5.40 -7.74
C ALA A 634 27.00 -6.00 -8.45
N ARG A 635 27.21 -7.32 -8.36
CA ARG A 635 28.26 -8.05 -9.08
C ARG A 635 28.10 -7.96 -10.60
N LEU A 636 26.89 -8.23 -11.10
CA LEU A 636 26.59 -8.24 -12.53
C LEU A 636 26.85 -6.89 -13.19
N VAL A 637 26.32 -5.81 -12.61
CA VAL A 637 26.50 -4.46 -13.16
C VAL A 637 27.95 -3.95 -13.07
N ASN A 638 28.78 -4.59 -12.24
CA ASN A 638 30.22 -4.33 -12.13
C ASN A 638 31.09 -5.37 -12.86
N GLY A 639 30.51 -6.16 -13.78
CA GLY A 639 31.27 -6.97 -14.74
C GLY A 639 31.55 -8.42 -14.36
N HIS A 640 30.92 -8.97 -13.31
CA HIS A 640 31.00 -10.41 -13.02
C HIS A 640 30.27 -11.23 -14.09
N SER A 641 30.82 -12.39 -14.43
CA SER A 641 30.24 -13.31 -15.41
C SER A 641 28.97 -13.99 -14.87
N LEU A 642 27.96 -14.12 -15.73
CA LEU A 642 26.79 -14.97 -15.48
C LEU A 642 27.18 -16.46 -15.61
N PRO A 643 26.47 -17.38 -14.93
CA PRO A 643 26.64 -18.81 -15.16
C PRO A 643 26.32 -19.21 -16.60
N ASP A 644 26.89 -20.33 -17.03
CA ASP A 644 26.76 -20.81 -18.40
C ASP A 644 25.30 -21.10 -18.78
N HIS A 645 24.99 -20.84 -20.04
CA HIS A 645 23.66 -21.02 -20.63
C HIS A 645 22.50 -20.25 -19.97
N THR A 646 22.72 -19.39 -18.96
CA THR A 646 21.62 -18.66 -18.30
C THR A 646 21.07 -17.49 -19.14
N VAL A 647 21.92 -16.83 -19.94
CA VAL A 647 21.58 -15.61 -20.70
C VAL A 647 20.33 -15.75 -21.60
N PRO A 648 20.14 -16.81 -22.40
CA PRO A 648 18.93 -16.96 -23.22
C PRO A 648 17.65 -17.05 -22.39
N PHE A 649 17.70 -17.71 -21.23
CA PHE A 649 16.55 -17.80 -20.32
C PHE A 649 16.25 -16.47 -19.65
N ILE A 650 17.29 -15.73 -19.21
CA ILE A 650 17.14 -14.36 -18.68
C ILE A 650 16.37 -13.51 -19.69
N TRP A 651 16.83 -13.43 -20.95
CA TRP A 651 16.16 -12.62 -21.97
C TRP A 651 14.76 -13.13 -22.31
N GLY A 652 14.56 -14.44 -22.46
CA GLY A 652 13.26 -15.03 -22.78
C GLY A 652 12.20 -14.75 -21.72
N PHE A 653 12.50 -15.02 -20.44
CA PHE A 653 11.58 -14.74 -19.34
C PHE A 653 11.41 -13.24 -19.07
N SER A 654 12.49 -12.44 -19.20
CA SER A 654 12.41 -10.98 -19.05
C SER A 654 11.51 -10.35 -20.12
N ALA A 655 11.64 -10.76 -21.39
CA ALA A 655 10.81 -10.27 -22.48
C ALA A 655 9.34 -10.72 -22.33
N LEU A 656 9.11 -11.96 -21.91
CA LEU A 656 7.77 -12.47 -21.59
C LEU A 656 7.09 -11.62 -20.53
N PHE A 657 7.72 -11.44 -19.36
CA PHE A 657 7.11 -10.70 -18.26
C PHE A 657 7.06 -9.19 -18.48
N ALA A 658 8.03 -8.60 -19.20
CA ALA A 658 7.92 -7.24 -19.71
C ALA A 658 6.68 -7.08 -20.61
N GLY A 659 6.47 -8.01 -21.56
CA GLY A 659 5.31 -8.02 -22.44
C GLY A 659 3.98 -8.19 -21.69
N LEU A 660 3.93 -9.10 -20.71
CA LEU A 660 2.76 -9.28 -19.84
C LEU A 660 2.48 -8.03 -18.99
N THR A 661 3.52 -7.38 -18.46
CA THR A 661 3.37 -6.14 -17.66
C THR A 661 2.92 -4.96 -18.52
N ILE A 662 3.45 -4.82 -19.75
CA ILE A 662 2.96 -3.83 -20.72
C ILE A 662 1.49 -4.11 -21.03
N LEU A 663 1.13 -5.36 -21.29
CA LEU A 663 -0.25 -5.77 -21.59
C LEU A 663 -1.19 -5.42 -20.43
N THR A 664 -0.84 -5.78 -19.18
CA THR A 664 -1.67 -5.45 -18.01
C THR A 664 -1.78 -3.95 -17.81
N THR A 665 -0.67 -3.21 -17.83
CA THR A 665 -0.64 -1.74 -17.63
C THR A 665 -1.43 -0.99 -18.71
N VAL A 666 -1.33 -1.40 -19.97
CA VAL A 666 -2.08 -0.76 -21.08
C VAL A 666 -3.58 -1.06 -20.96
N TYR A 667 -3.97 -2.29 -20.61
CA TYR A 667 -5.38 -2.64 -20.45
C TYR A 667 -6.00 -2.18 -19.13
N SER A 668 -5.24 -2.09 -18.02
CA SER A 668 -5.72 -1.58 -16.74
C SER A 668 -5.82 -0.07 -16.76
N ASP A 669 -4.84 0.63 -17.32
CA ASP A 669 -4.72 2.07 -17.09
C ASP A 669 -5.09 2.86 -18.36
N VAL A 670 -4.55 2.51 -19.53
CA VAL A 670 -4.82 3.27 -20.77
C VAL A 670 -6.22 3.02 -21.30
N ALA A 671 -6.71 1.78 -21.27
CA ALA A 671 -8.06 1.44 -21.73
C ALA A 671 -9.13 1.96 -20.75
N PHE A 672 -8.95 1.78 -19.43
CA PHE A 672 -9.86 2.31 -18.40
C PHE A 672 -9.96 3.84 -18.45
N LEU A 673 -8.82 4.55 -18.52
CA LEU A 673 -8.78 6.01 -18.68
C LEU A 673 -9.35 6.52 -20.03
N LYS A 674 -9.83 5.65 -20.92
CA LYS A 674 -10.35 6.02 -22.24
C LYS A 674 -11.71 5.40 -22.57
N SER A 675 -12.15 4.39 -21.81
CA SER A 675 -13.37 3.63 -22.07
C SER A 675 -14.39 3.85 -20.94
N ARG A 676 -15.22 4.88 -21.13
CA ARG A 676 -16.54 4.94 -20.49
C ARG A 676 -17.53 4.09 -21.29
N ASP A 677 -18.47 3.46 -20.60
CA ASP A 677 -19.58 2.74 -21.21
C ASP A 677 -20.61 3.73 -21.81
N LYS A 678 -21.72 3.20 -22.34
CA LYS A 678 -22.78 4.03 -22.95
C LYS A 678 -23.54 4.92 -21.96
N HIS A 679 -23.39 4.71 -20.66
CA HIS A 679 -24.03 5.46 -19.58
C HIS A 679 -23.05 6.40 -18.86
N GLY A 680 -21.75 6.36 -19.19
CA GLY A 680 -20.71 7.19 -18.60
C GLY A 680 -19.87 6.48 -17.52
N GLU A 681 -20.16 5.21 -17.24
CA GLU A 681 -19.49 4.44 -16.19
C GLU A 681 -18.16 3.86 -16.67
N PRO A 682 -17.16 3.64 -15.77
CA PRO A 682 -15.90 3.02 -16.15
C PRO A 682 -16.11 1.57 -16.64
N VAL A 683 -15.57 1.23 -17.81
CA VAL A 683 -15.68 -0.15 -18.32
C VAL A 683 -14.89 -1.10 -17.43
N ARG A 684 -15.61 -2.03 -16.78
CA ARG A 684 -15.04 -3.04 -15.86
C ARG A 684 -13.92 -3.85 -16.50
N ARG A 685 -12.83 -4.01 -15.75
CA ARG A 685 -11.70 -4.89 -16.08
C ARG A 685 -12.18 -6.31 -16.45
N PRO A 686 -11.71 -6.89 -17.57
CA PRO A 686 -12.14 -8.23 -17.96
C PRO A 686 -11.55 -9.29 -17.01
N LYS A 687 -12.41 -10.16 -16.46
CA LYS A 687 -12.07 -11.11 -15.39
C LYS A 687 -10.90 -12.07 -15.70
N TRP A 688 -10.64 -12.36 -16.97
CA TRP A 688 -9.50 -13.20 -17.38
C TRP A 688 -8.15 -12.53 -17.06
N MET A 689 -8.09 -11.19 -17.02
CA MET A 689 -6.85 -10.45 -16.74
C MET A 689 -6.40 -10.57 -15.28
N ASN A 690 -7.24 -11.13 -14.39
CA ASN A 690 -6.88 -11.47 -13.01
C ASN A 690 -6.06 -12.77 -12.91
N TRP A 691 -5.93 -13.52 -14.01
CA TRP A 691 -5.17 -14.77 -14.11
C TRP A 691 -3.80 -14.59 -14.76
N ILE A 692 -3.46 -13.39 -15.25
CA ILE A 692 -2.11 -13.09 -15.70
C ILE A 692 -1.20 -13.03 -14.46
N PRO A 693 -0.13 -13.85 -14.37
CA PRO A 693 0.78 -13.81 -13.23
C PRO A 693 1.61 -12.52 -13.27
N SER A 694 1.76 -11.85 -12.11
CA SER A 694 2.84 -10.88 -11.93
C SER A 694 4.17 -11.63 -11.97
N GLY A 695 5.10 -11.12 -12.76
CA GLY A 695 6.47 -11.60 -12.87
C GLY A 695 7.28 -11.35 -11.60
N ILE A 696 7.03 -10.29 -10.82
CA ILE A 696 7.60 -10.16 -9.47
C ILE A 696 7.17 -11.35 -8.60
N SER A 697 5.87 -11.68 -8.58
CA SER A 697 5.36 -12.82 -7.80
C SER A 697 5.94 -14.16 -8.29
N PHE A 698 5.98 -14.36 -9.60
CA PHE A 698 6.62 -15.53 -10.23
C PHE A 698 8.10 -15.62 -9.87
N ALA A 699 8.85 -14.53 -9.99
CA ALA A 699 10.29 -14.45 -9.70
C ALA A 699 10.58 -14.75 -8.22
N ILE A 700 9.77 -14.20 -7.29
CA ILE A 700 9.84 -14.55 -5.86
C ILE A 700 9.67 -16.06 -5.67
N GLY A 701 8.68 -16.65 -6.32
CA GLY A 701 8.46 -18.10 -6.31
C GLY A 701 9.64 -18.91 -6.87
N MET A 702 10.34 -18.36 -7.87
CA MET A 702 11.44 -19.02 -8.56
C MET A 702 12.77 -19.01 -7.78
N TYR A 703 13.03 -18.01 -6.92
CA TYR A 703 14.22 -18.02 -6.04
C TYR A 703 13.94 -18.56 -4.63
N ASN A 704 12.71 -18.44 -4.12
CA ASN A 704 12.37 -18.94 -2.78
C ASN A 704 12.32 -20.46 -2.78
N LEU A 705 12.70 -21.07 -1.66
CA LEU A 705 12.65 -22.52 -1.54
C LEU A 705 11.20 -23.05 -1.65
N PRO A 706 10.97 -24.22 -2.28
CA PRO A 706 9.63 -24.76 -2.49
C PRO A 706 8.79 -24.90 -1.22
N ASN A 707 9.42 -25.31 -0.11
CA ASN A 707 8.78 -25.55 1.18
C ASN A 707 7.99 -24.34 1.72
N PHE A 708 8.52 -23.13 1.56
CA PHE A 708 7.86 -21.89 2.00
C PHE A 708 6.81 -21.42 0.98
N THR A 709 7.04 -21.66 -0.31
CA THR A 709 6.09 -21.28 -1.37
C THR A 709 4.81 -22.11 -1.30
N LEU A 710 4.92 -23.42 -1.04
CA LEU A 710 3.78 -24.33 -0.84
C LEU A 710 2.88 -23.86 0.31
N ALA A 711 3.46 -23.47 1.45
CA ALA A 711 2.70 -22.99 2.61
C ALA A 711 1.91 -21.68 2.32
N ARG A 712 2.48 -20.77 1.52
CA ARG A 712 1.75 -19.59 1.05
C ARG A 712 0.63 -19.94 0.07
N PHE A 713 0.86 -20.90 -0.83
CA PHE A 713 -0.20 -21.36 -1.73
C PHE A 713 -1.39 -21.96 -0.97
N VAL A 714 -1.16 -22.71 0.11
CA VAL A 714 -2.24 -23.15 1.03
C VAL A 714 -3.00 -21.95 1.61
N GLY A 715 -2.30 -20.88 2.01
CA GLY A 715 -2.94 -19.62 2.43
C GLY A 715 -3.81 -18.98 1.33
N GLY A 716 -3.33 -18.96 0.09
CA GLY A 716 -4.09 -18.51 -1.07
C GLY A 716 -5.35 -19.35 -1.33
N LEU A 717 -5.25 -20.67 -1.19
CA LEU A 717 -6.39 -21.59 -1.28
C LEU A 717 -7.44 -21.34 -0.18
N ILE A 718 -6.99 -21.02 1.04
CA ILE A 718 -7.89 -20.61 2.14
C ILE A 718 -8.60 -19.29 1.78
N SER A 719 -7.88 -18.31 1.20
CA SER A 719 -8.47 -17.04 0.76
C SER A 719 -9.57 -17.22 -0.29
N ILE A 720 -9.34 -18.00 -1.37
CA ILE A 720 -10.37 -18.22 -2.39
C ILE A 720 -11.55 -19.08 -1.87
N GLY A 721 -11.28 -20.05 -0.99
CA GLY A 721 -12.33 -20.82 -0.31
C GLY A 721 -13.21 -19.95 0.59
N TRP A 722 -12.62 -18.99 1.30
CA TRP A 722 -13.33 -18.00 2.11
C TRP A 722 -14.14 -17.02 1.26
N ASP A 723 -13.59 -16.52 0.15
CA ASP A 723 -14.33 -15.66 -0.77
C ASP A 723 -15.55 -16.38 -1.37
N TRP A 724 -15.42 -17.67 -1.71
CA TRP A 724 -16.53 -18.50 -2.18
C TRP A 724 -17.57 -18.71 -1.08
N HIS A 725 -17.14 -18.97 0.16
CA HIS A 725 -18.03 -19.08 1.32
C HIS A 725 -18.79 -17.77 1.56
N CYS A 726 -18.11 -16.62 1.58
CA CYS A 726 -18.75 -15.31 1.78
C CYS A 726 -19.80 -15.03 0.70
N ARG A 727 -19.47 -15.24 -0.58
CA ARG A 727 -20.43 -15.08 -1.69
C ARG A 727 -21.63 -16.02 -1.60
N ARG A 728 -21.45 -17.23 -1.08
CA ARG A 728 -22.53 -18.22 -0.93
C ARG A 728 -23.48 -17.92 0.24
N TYR A 729 -23.02 -17.17 1.24
CA TYR A 729 -23.79 -16.86 2.45
C TYR A 729 -24.06 -15.36 2.65
N ALA A 730 -23.77 -14.52 1.66
CA ALA A 730 -24.05 -13.09 1.70
C ALA A 730 -25.54 -12.83 1.97
N GLY A 731 -25.82 -12.00 2.98
CA GLY A 731 -27.20 -11.64 3.37
C GLY A 731 -27.94 -12.70 4.21
N HIS A 732 -27.34 -13.86 4.52
CA HIS A 732 -27.96 -14.80 5.46
C HIS A 732 -27.88 -14.26 6.91
N PRO A 733 -29.01 -14.17 7.65
CA PRO A 733 -29.05 -13.57 8.99
C PRO A 733 -28.28 -14.37 10.05
N GLY A 734 -28.02 -15.66 9.81
CA GLY A 734 -27.15 -16.50 10.66
C GLY A 734 -25.66 -16.42 10.32
N ALA A 735 -25.28 -15.89 9.16
CA ALA A 735 -23.93 -16.01 8.61
C ALA A 735 -23.01 -14.84 9.01
N ARG A 736 -22.95 -14.52 10.31
CA ARG A 736 -22.22 -13.35 10.85
C ARG A 736 -20.79 -13.24 10.31
N LEU A 737 -20.03 -14.34 10.28
CA LEU A 737 -18.64 -14.35 9.80
C LEU A 737 -18.53 -14.09 8.29
N ALA A 738 -19.45 -14.61 7.48
CA ALA A 738 -19.49 -14.37 6.03
C ALA A 738 -19.79 -12.89 5.73
N ASN A 739 -20.67 -12.27 6.52
CA ASN A 739 -21.01 -10.85 6.40
C ASN A 739 -19.85 -9.92 6.82
N MET A 740 -18.86 -10.41 7.58
CA MET A 740 -17.60 -9.69 7.87
C MET A 740 -16.59 -9.79 6.71
N GLY A 741 -16.86 -10.59 5.68
CA GLY A 741 -16.08 -10.69 4.45
C GLY A 741 -14.60 -11.01 4.66
N ARG A 742 -13.74 -10.46 3.80
CA ARG A 742 -12.29 -10.66 3.86
C ARG A 742 -11.64 -10.10 5.13
N VAL A 743 -12.24 -9.10 5.78
CA VAL A 743 -11.67 -8.44 6.97
C VAL A 743 -11.44 -9.45 8.10
N PHE A 744 -12.42 -10.34 8.35
CA PHE A 744 -12.29 -11.41 9.33
C PHE A 744 -11.09 -12.33 9.03
N LEU A 745 -10.93 -12.74 7.78
CA LEU A 745 -9.84 -13.64 7.37
C LEU A 745 -8.46 -12.97 7.47
N ILE A 746 -8.37 -11.67 7.15
CA ILE A 746 -7.15 -10.87 7.35
C ILE A 746 -6.78 -10.82 8.84
N ILE A 747 -7.76 -10.72 9.75
CA ILE A 747 -7.52 -10.74 11.21
C ILE A 747 -6.98 -12.10 11.68
N VAL A 748 -7.53 -13.21 11.18
CA VAL A 748 -7.02 -14.57 11.46
C VAL A 748 -5.58 -14.74 10.96
N ALA A 749 -5.31 -14.33 9.71
CA ALA A 749 -3.96 -14.36 9.15
C ALA A 749 -2.97 -13.47 9.92
N SER A 750 -3.44 -12.33 10.40
CA SER A 750 -2.65 -11.41 11.22
C SER A 750 -2.26 -12.03 12.55
N GLY A 751 -3.19 -12.75 13.19
CA GLY A 751 -2.88 -13.50 14.40
C GLY A 751 -1.85 -14.60 14.14
N PHE A 752 -1.93 -15.34 13.04
CA PHE A 752 -0.87 -16.30 12.68
C PHE A 752 0.52 -15.64 12.55
N VAL A 753 0.62 -14.56 11.78
CA VAL A 753 1.90 -13.86 11.57
C VAL A 753 2.45 -13.25 12.88
N LEU A 754 1.58 -12.64 13.70
CA LEU A 754 1.96 -12.08 15.00
C LEU A 754 2.34 -13.15 16.02
N GLY A 755 1.62 -14.28 16.04
CA GLY A 755 1.84 -15.39 16.97
C GLY A 755 3.19 -16.06 16.74
N GLU A 756 3.46 -16.51 15.51
CA GLU A 756 4.78 -17.05 15.16
C GLU A 756 5.88 -15.98 15.30
N GLY A 757 5.65 -14.76 14.83
CA GLY A 757 6.64 -13.67 14.93
C GLY A 757 7.06 -13.38 16.36
N THR A 758 6.10 -13.31 17.30
CA THR A 758 6.36 -13.05 18.72
C THR A 758 7.03 -14.25 19.40
N LEU A 759 6.50 -15.46 19.20
CA LEU A 759 7.02 -16.66 19.87
C LEU A 759 8.32 -17.17 19.23
N SER A 760 8.69 -16.72 18.02
CA SER A 760 10.04 -16.93 17.48
C SER A 760 11.13 -16.30 18.34
N ILE A 761 10.82 -15.26 19.12
CA ILE A 761 11.74 -14.66 20.11
C ILE A 761 11.98 -15.64 21.27
N VAL A 762 10.98 -16.44 21.65
CA VAL A 762 11.15 -17.51 22.65
C VAL A 762 12.06 -18.60 22.09
N ASN A 763 11.86 -19.04 20.85
CA ASN A 763 12.76 -20.00 20.19
C ASN A 763 14.21 -19.47 20.10
N LEU A 764 14.38 -18.18 19.81
CA LEU A 764 15.66 -17.49 19.79
C LEU A 764 16.32 -17.47 21.19
N MET A 765 15.56 -17.22 22.27
CA MET A 765 16.04 -17.34 23.64
C MET A 765 16.43 -18.78 24.00
N LEU A 766 15.58 -19.76 23.67
CA LEU A 766 15.84 -21.19 23.88
C LEU A 766 17.14 -21.63 23.17
N LYS A 767 17.36 -21.19 21.92
CA LYS A 767 18.59 -21.50 21.17
C LYS A 767 19.81 -20.84 21.80
N THR A 768 19.69 -19.57 22.20
CA THR A 768 20.76 -18.82 22.89
C THR A 768 21.14 -19.48 24.22
N TRP A 769 20.17 -20.04 24.95
CA TRP A 769 20.37 -20.80 26.17
C TRP A 769 20.74 -22.28 25.95
N LYS A 770 20.94 -22.72 24.69
CA LYS A 770 21.30 -24.09 24.31
C LYS A 770 20.32 -25.14 24.85
N VAL A 771 19.03 -24.81 24.86
CA VAL A 771 17.96 -25.77 25.18
C VAL A 771 17.81 -26.71 23.99
N HIS A 772 17.96 -28.01 24.21
CA HIS A 772 17.94 -29.00 23.15
C HIS A 772 16.51 -29.39 22.75
N SER A 773 16.33 -29.89 21.52
CA SER A 773 15.04 -30.46 21.08
C SER A 773 14.68 -31.73 21.88
N TRP A 774 13.40 -32.02 22.07
CA TRP A 774 12.93 -33.22 22.77
C TRP A 774 13.12 -34.49 21.94
N THR A 775 13.01 -34.40 20.61
CA THR A 775 13.23 -35.55 19.71
C THR A 775 13.68 -35.10 18.32
N CYS A 776 14.50 -35.95 17.71
CA CYS A 776 14.97 -35.86 16.33
C CYS A 776 14.38 -36.97 15.44
N ALA A 777 13.45 -37.78 15.96
CA ALA A 777 12.86 -38.88 15.22
C ALA A 777 12.15 -38.38 13.96
N GLY A 778 12.51 -38.94 12.80
CA GLY A 778 11.98 -38.53 11.50
C GLY A 778 12.65 -37.29 10.88
N CYS A 779 13.63 -36.67 11.53
CA CYS A 779 14.43 -35.63 10.87
C CYS A 779 15.42 -36.24 9.87
N LEU A 780 15.36 -35.75 8.63
CA LEU A 780 16.32 -36.05 7.58
C LEU A 780 17.44 -34.99 7.58
N GLU A 781 18.66 -35.45 7.36
CA GLU A 781 19.86 -34.60 7.32
C GLU A 781 19.72 -33.53 6.22
N GLY A 782 20.02 -32.27 6.57
CA GLY A 782 19.85 -31.13 5.67
C GLY A 782 18.41 -30.60 5.52
N ILE A 783 17.38 -31.27 6.07
CA ILE A 783 15.99 -30.80 6.03
C ILE A 783 15.56 -30.12 7.33
N CYS A 784 15.83 -30.75 8.48
CA CYS A 784 15.60 -30.12 9.79
C CYS A 784 16.85 -30.18 10.68
N VAL A 785 17.04 -29.11 11.45
CA VAL A 785 18.15 -28.95 12.38
C VAL A 785 17.67 -29.33 13.78
N CYS A 786 18.32 -30.33 14.38
CA CYS A 786 18.15 -30.60 15.81
C CYS A 786 18.97 -29.61 16.64
N ASN A 787 18.34 -29.07 17.68
CA ASN A 787 18.88 -27.91 18.41
C ASN A 787 19.76 -28.23 19.59
#